data_AF-A0A970NBU7-F1
#
_entry.id   AF-A0A970NBU7-F1
#
_cell.length_a   1.000
_cell.length_b   1.000
_cell.length_c   1.000
_cell.angle_alpha   90.00
_cell.angle_beta   90.00
_cell.angle_gamma   90.00
#
_symmetry.space_group_name_H-M   'P 1'
#
loop_
_entity.id
_entity.type
_entity.pdbx_description
1 polymer ?
#
loop_
_entity_poly.entity_id
_entity_poly.type
_entity_poly.pdbx_seq_one_letter_code
_entity_poly.pdbx_strand_id
1 'polypeptide(L)'
;MDEDLQALIHRDRQSGQRTSFEGTLLDYLKLVKRNPDITMLAHERMFNVIVSRGTDSINTEDDQRLKRIYGKESIKRYKFFEEDFYGIDKTIMELVRYFHSASMRGEESRQVLYLVGPVGSGKSSLMETLKKALEQHPPVYVLKDCPMREEPMHLIPKHLRPKFSEILGVNIEGDLCPICRYRLIHEYKGEYENFPVITKDFSIRARNGIAVVPPVDPNNQDTSVLVGSVDISKMDLYPEDDPRVLSLNGAFNAGNRGLVEFIEIFKNDVEYLHTILTATQEKSIPAPGKNSMIYFDGIILAHSNESEWNKFKSDHTNEAILDRIVKIEVPYCLELDEEVKIYRKILKKSNFKAHIAPHTIEMASIFAIISRLNPSSKVDIITKMRIYNGEEVLQKDATQKVDIKELREEAGREGFSGISTRFIIKAIDNALSESEHNCINSIIVLDTLAKSVRASDVSDEEKKKQLTFLQDVVKKEYNRILEKEVTKAFIHGFREQAESLFNNYLDHAEAYVNKVKLKDRNTGEELDPDEYFLESIEAQLGLTGSAARGFRHDVTAYMFSLLRNDRKIDYHSYEPLKEAIEKKLAFSVKELSRVITQARVRDSEQGEKYNQMVEEMKLNGYCEDCCNVVLKYAANNLWKD
;
A
#
# COMPACT_ATOMS: atom_id res chain seq x y z
N MET A 1 36.86 -6.33 -1.92
CA MET A 1 35.72 -5.48 -1.49
C MET A 1 36.07 -4.00 -1.64
N ASP A 2 37.29 -3.56 -1.26
CA ASP A 2 37.71 -2.15 -1.39
C ASP A 2 37.94 -1.66 -2.84
N GLU A 3 38.48 -2.49 -3.74
CA GLU A 3 38.67 -2.13 -5.16
C GLU A 3 37.35 -1.86 -5.90
N ASP A 4 36.27 -2.53 -5.48
CA ASP A 4 34.95 -2.42 -6.11
C ASP A 4 34.22 -1.13 -5.69
N LEU A 5 34.41 -0.70 -4.43
CA LEU A 5 33.90 0.58 -3.92
C LEU A 5 34.60 1.77 -4.56
N GLN A 6 35.94 1.72 -4.69
CA GLN A 6 36.68 2.78 -5.37
C GLN A 6 36.30 2.88 -6.85
N ALA A 7 36.16 1.76 -7.55
CA ALA A 7 35.70 1.74 -8.93
C ALA A 7 34.27 2.28 -9.09
N LEU A 8 33.38 2.05 -8.11
CA LEU A 8 32.03 2.60 -8.09
C LEU A 8 32.03 4.13 -7.88
N ILE A 9 32.83 4.64 -6.94
CA ILE A 9 33.01 6.09 -6.72
C ILE A 9 33.62 6.78 -7.94
N HIS A 10 34.61 6.16 -8.59
CA HIS A 10 35.21 6.70 -9.80
C HIS A 10 34.22 6.71 -10.98
N ARG A 11 33.39 5.66 -11.13
CA ARG A 11 32.30 5.64 -12.12
C ARG A 11 31.29 6.75 -11.87
N ASP A 12 30.85 6.93 -10.62
CA ASP A 12 29.90 7.99 -10.23
C ASP A 12 30.43 9.39 -10.55
N ARG A 13 31.69 9.68 -10.19
CA ARG A 13 32.35 10.96 -10.53
C ARG A 13 32.45 11.21 -12.04
N GLN A 14 32.72 10.16 -12.82
CA GLN A 14 32.79 10.27 -14.28
C GLN A 14 31.41 10.45 -14.92
N SER A 15 30.35 9.86 -14.37
CA SER A 15 28.97 10.10 -14.83
C SER A 15 28.48 11.50 -14.49
N GLY A 16 28.81 12.03 -13.29
CA GLY A 16 28.39 13.37 -12.87
C GLY A 16 29.02 14.50 -13.70
N GLN A 17 30.21 14.29 -14.27
CA GLN A 17 30.84 15.27 -15.17
C GLN A 17 30.24 15.28 -16.59
N ARG A 18 29.53 14.22 -17.00
CA ARG A 18 28.97 14.11 -18.37
C ARG A 18 27.62 14.80 -18.54
N THR A 19 26.93 15.14 -17.45
CA THR A 19 25.58 15.73 -17.47
C THR A 19 25.55 17.24 -17.25
N SER A 20 26.68 17.88 -16.94
CA SER A 20 26.74 19.33 -16.72
C SER A 20 26.93 20.09 -18.04
N PHE A 21 25.88 20.77 -18.51
CA PHE A 21 25.97 21.74 -19.58
C PHE A 21 26.40 23.11 -19.03
N GLU A 22 27.29 23.79 -19.76
CA GLU A 22 27.61 25.20 -19.58
C GLU A 22 27.77 25.83 -20.97
N GLY A 23 27.00 26.88 -21.25
CA GLY A 23 26.98 27.55 -22.55
C GLY A 23 26.22 28.88 -22.48
N THR A 24 25.90 29.49 -23.63
CA THR A 24 25.11 30.73 -23.67
C THR A 24 23.64 30.46 -24.00
N LEU A 25 22.78 31.47 -23.89
CA LEU A 25 21.40 31.38 -24.38
C LEU A 25 21.36 30.94 -25.85
N LEU A 26 22.27 31.42 -26.69
CA LEU A 26 22.29 31.03 -28.10
C LEU A 26 22.53 29.53 -28.28
N ASP A 27 23.39 28.92 -27.47
CA ASP A 27 23.61 27.47 -27.50
C ASP A 27 22.41 26.70 -26.97
N TYR A 28 21.77 27.20 -25.92
CA TYR A 28 20.52 26.65 -25.41
C TYR A 28 19.40 26.68 -26.47
N LEU A 29 19.23 27.79 -27.21
CA LEU A 29 18.23 27.88 -28.29
C LEU A 29 18.45 26.84 -29.40
N LYS A 30 19.71 26.50 -29.70
CA LYS A 30 20.02 25.40 -30.64
C LYS A 30 19.58 24.05 -30.09
N LEU A 31 19.68 23.83 -28.78
CA LEU A 31 19.19 22.62 -28.12
C LEU A 31 17.67 22.56 -28.14
N VAL A 32 16.98 23.66 -27.80
CA VAL A 32 15.51 23.75 -27.86
C VAL A 32 15.01 23.49 -29.28
N LYS A 33 15.68 24.03 -30.30
CA LYS A 33 15.33 23.76 -31.70
C LYS A 33 15.44 22.28 -32.08
N ARG A 34 16.36 21.52 -31.46
CA ARG A 34 16.52 20.08 -31.68
C ARG A 34 15.53 19.26 -30.87
N ASN A 35 15.25 19.70 -29.64
CA ASN A 35 14.32 19.05 -28.73
C ASN A 35 13.51 20.11 -27.96
N PRO A 36 12.30 20.45 -28.44
CA PRO A 36 11.40 21.42 -27.80
C PRO A 36 11.02 21.07 -26.36
N ASP A 37 10.99 19.77 -26.03
CA ASP A 37 10.54 19.24 -24.72
C ASP A 37 11.42 19.70 -23.55
N ILE A 38 12.65 20.19 -23.82
CA ILE A 38 13.54 20.75 -22.80
C ILE A 38 12.88 21.96 -22.07
N THR A 39 11.95 22.65 -22.73
CA THR A 39 11.23 23.80 -22.19
C THR A 39 9.99 23.44 -21.37
N MET A 40 9.79 22.15 -21.05
CA MET A 40 8.62 21.68 -20.30
C MET A 40 8.45 22.36 -18.93
N LEU A 41 7.19 22.66 -18.61
CA LEU A 41 6.76 23.24 -17.35
C LEU A 41 6.77 22.20 -16.22
N ALA A 42 6.66 22.65 -14.97
CA ALA A 42 6.75 21.76 -13.81
C ALA A 42 5.71 20.63 -13.81
N HIS A 43 4.44 20.93 -14.14
CA HIS A 43 3.35 19.94 -14.14
C HIS A 43 3.52 18.89 -15.24
N GLU A 44 3.88 19.33 -16.45
CA GLU A 44 4.17 18.45 -17.58
C GLU A 44 5.34 17.52 -17.28
N ARG A 45 6.41 18.05 -16.67
CA ARG A 45 7.53 17.23 -16.23
C ARG A 45 7.13 16.15 -15.25
N MET A 46 6.36 16.50 -14.22
CA MET A 46 5.89 15.52 -13.24
C MET A 46 5.01 14.45 -13.89
N PHE A 47 4.09 14.84 -14.78
CA PHE A 47 3.26 13.89 -15.51
C PHE A 47 4.11 12.91 -16.33
N ASN A 48 5.09 13.42 -17.07
CA ASN A 48 6.00 12.61 -17.88
C ASN A 48 6.82 11.67 -17.01
N VAL A 49 7.32 12.11 -15.85
CA VAL A 49 8.03 11.25 -14.89
C VAL A 49 7.16 10.08 -14.44
N ILE A 50 5.90 10.36 -14.06
CA ILE A 50 4.98 9.33 -13.58
C ILE A 50 4.68 8.30 -14.68
N VAL A 51 4.43 8.75 -15.91
CA VAL A 51 4.03 7.87 -17.03
C VAL A 51 5.23 7.16 -17.66
N SER A 52 6.46 7.70 -17.53
CA SER A 52 7.67 7.15 -18.15
C SER A 52 7.97 5.69 -17.80
N ARG A 53 7.56 5.24 -16.59
CA ARG A 53 7.74 3.85 -16.14
C ARG A 53 6.72 2.87 -16.72
N GLY A 54 5.72 3.37 -17.45
CA GLY A 54 4.67 2.58 -18.08
C GLY A 54 3.36 2.55 -17.29
N THR A 55 2.27 2.32 -18.03
CA THR A 55 0.90 2.25 -17.50
C THR A 55 0.25 0.97 -18.02
N ASP A 56 -0.30 0.16 -17.13
CA ASP A 56 -1.07 -1.02 -17.49
C ASP A 56 -2.55 -0.69 -17.39
N SER A 57 -3.28 -0.86 -18.49
CA SER A 57 -4.74 -0.70 -18.50
C SER A 57 -5.37 -2.08 -18.29
N ILE A 58 -5.89 -2.29 -17.09
CA ILE A 58 -6.51 -3.55 -16.70
C ILE A 58 -8.00 -3.45 -16.99
N ASN A 59 -8.47 -4.27 -17.93
CA ASN A 59 -9.90 -4.50 -18.07
C ASN A 59 -10.34 -5.40 -16.91
N THR A 60 -11.18 -4.86 -16.04
CA THR A 60 -11.67 -5.57 -14.86
C THR A 60 -12.48 -6.80 -15.22
N GLU A 61 -12.98 -6.93 -16.46
CA GLU A 61 -13.67 -8.14 -16.91
C GLU A 61 -12.76 -9.37 -17.03
N ASP A 62 -11.45 -9.18 -17.23
CA ASP A 62 -10.47 -10.25 -17.38
C ASP A 62 -10.00 -10.84 -16.04
N ASP A 63 -10.19 -10.09 -14.94
CA ASP A 63 -9.82 -10.50 -13.58
C ASP A 63 -11.07 -10.60 -12.70
N GLN A 64 -11.41 -11.81 -12.26
CA GLN A 64 -12.62 -12.06 -11.46
C GLN A 64 -12.64 -11.32 -10.13
N ARG A 65 -11.48 -11.12 -9.47
CA ARG A 65 -11.37 -10.38 -8.20
C ARG A 65 -11.63 -8.90 -8.47
N LEU A 66 -10.95 -8.32 -9.46
CA LEU A 66 -11.09 -6.90 -9.78
C LEU A 66 -12.49 -6.57 -10.33
N LYS A 67 -13.10 -7.47 -11.11
CA LYS A 67 -14.50 -7.36 -11.56
C LYS A 67 -15.46 -7.18 -10.39
N ARG A 68 -15.24 -7.92 -9.30
CA ARG A 68 -16.09 -7.83 -8.11
C ARG A 68 -15.88 -6.53 -7.35
N ILE A 69 -14.65 -6.02 -7.27
CA ILE A 69 -14.32 -4.79 -6.51
C ILE A 69 -14.69 -3.50 -7.27
N TYR A 70 -14.48 -3.50 -8.59
CA TYR A 70 -14.55 -2.30 -9.45
C TYR A 70 -15.66 -2.38 -10.51
N GLY A 71 -16.33 -3.51 -10.65
CA GLY A 71 -17.38 -3.69 -11.67
C GLY A 71 -16.80 -3.81 -13.07
N LYS A 72 -17.34 -3.02 -14.01
CA LYS A 72 -16.90 -2.94 -15.41
C LYS A 72 -16.03 -1.70 -15.70
N GLU A 73 -15.47 -1.09 -14.66
CA GLU A 73 -14.60 0.08 -14.82
C GLU A 73 -13.21 -0.36 -15.30
N SER A 74 -12.58 0.37 -16.22
CA SER A 74 -11.18 0.16 -16.58
C SER A 74 -10.27 0.81 -15.53
N ILE A 75 -9.36 0.05 -14.94
CA ILE A 75 -8.38 0.58 -13.97
C ILE A 75 -7.05 0.79 -14.69
N LYS A 76 -6.46 1.97 -14.51
CA LYS A 76 -5.10 2.26 -14.98
C LYS A 76 -4.15 2.14 -13.80
N ARG A 77 -3.29 1.13 -13.82
CA ARG A 77 -2.18 0.99 -12.87
C ARG A 77 -0.93 1.63 -13.44
N TYR A 78 -0.35 2.52 -12.67
CA TYR A 78 0.88 3.22 -13.04
C TYR A 78 2.06 2.54 -12.34
N LYS A 79 2.99 1.97 -13.12
CA LYS A 79 4.14 1.22 -12.60
C LYS A 79 5.02 2.04 -11.66
N PHE A 80 4.97 3.36 -11.81
CA PHE A 80 5.63 4.30 -10.90
C PHE A 80 5.21 4.15 -9.43
N PHE A 81 3.96 3.80 -9.15
CA PHE A 81 3.43 3.68 -7.79
C PHE A 81 3.28 2.24 -7.29
N GLU A 82 3.44 1.24 -8.17
CA GLU A 82 3.08 -0.17 -7.93
C GLU A 82 3.81 -0.81 -6.74
N GLU A 83 5.10 -0.53 -6.57
CA GLU A 83 5.88 -1.09 -5.46
C GLU A 83 5.58 -0.41 -4.11
N ASP A 84 5.09 0.82 -4.17
CA ASP A 84 5.00 1.70 -3.01
C ASP A 84 3.59 1.82 -2.43
N PHE A 85 2.54 1.67 -3.23
CA PHE A 85 1.16 1.94 -2.83
C PHE A 85 0.25 0.77 -3.20
N TYR A 86 -0.61 0.38 -2.25
CA TYR A 86 -1.49 -0.78 -2.35
C TYR A 86 -2.91 -0.38 -1.96
N GLY A 87 -3.91 -0.82 -2.72
CA GLY A 87 -5.34 -0.60 -2.43
C GLY A 87 -5.83 0.85 -2.54
N ILE A 88 -5.07 1.73 -3.22
CA ILE A 88 -5.45 3.14 -3.47
C ILE A 88 -5.41 3.51 -4.97
N ASP A 89 -5.63 2.54 -5.86
CA ASP A 89 -5.57 2.73 -7.31
C ASP A 89 -6.45 3.89 -7.80
N LYS A 90 -7.68 4.04 -7.26
CA LYS A 90 -8.59 5.14 -7.61
C LYS A 90 -8.00 6.51 -7.27
N THR A 91 -7.44 6.67 -6.06
CA THR A 91 -6.76 7.88 -5.62
C THR A 91 -5.57 8.22 -6.53
N ILE A 92 -4.78 7.21 -6.92
CA ILE A 92 -3.66 7.39 -7.86
C ILE A 92 -4.17 7.80 -9.24
N MET A 93 -5.25 7.19 -9.75
CA MET A 93 -5.84 7.58 -11.02
C MET A 93 -6.32 9.04 -11.03
N GLU A 94 -6.93 9.52 -9.93
CA GLU A 94 -7.31 10.92 -9.77
C GLU A 94 -6.08 11.85 -9.73
N LEU A 95 -5.03 11.45 -9.01
CA LEU A 95 -3.76 12.18 -8.94
C LEU A 95 -3.13 12.33 -10.32
N VAL A 96 -3.07 11.25 -11.09
CA VAL A 96 -2.49 11.30 -12.44
C VAL A 96 -3.40 12.04 -13.42
N ARG A 97 -4.73 11.96 -13.26
CA ARG A 97 -5.67 12.78 -14.04
C ARG A 97 -5.42 14.26 -13.84
N TYR A 98 -5.18 14.69 -12.60
CA TYR A 98 -4.80 16.07 -12.29
C TYR A 98 -3.52 16.48 -13.05
N PHE A 99 -2.46 15.68 -12.95
CA PHE A 99 -1.20 16.00 -13.64
C PHE A 99 -1.35 15.96 -15.17
N HIS A 100 -2.18 15.08 -15.72
CA HIS A 100 -2.45 15.01 -17.14
C HIS A 100 -3.14 16.28 -17.64
N SER A 101 -4.20 16.74 -16.99
CA SER A 101 -4.90 17.96 -17.43
C SER A 101 -4.06 19.22 -17.15
N ALA A 102 -3.29 19.25 -16.05
CA ALA A 102 -2.33 20.31 -15.78
C ALA A 102 -1.17 20.34 -16.80
N SER A 103 -0.71 19.19 -17.31
CA SER A 103 0.33 19.12 -18.35
C SER A 103 -0.12 19.75 -19.67
N MET A 104 -1.42 19.68 -19.97
CA MET A 104 -2.03 20.30 -21.15
C MET A 104 -2.34 21.80 -20.95
N ARG A 105 -1.83 22.41 -19.87
CA ARG A 105 -2.12 23.80 -19.47
C ARG A 105 -3.61 24.06 -19.21
N GLY A 106 -4.32 23.05 -18.73
CA GLY A 106 -5.69 23.19 -18.23
C GLY A 106 -5.75 24.03 -16.95
N GLU A 107 -6.97 24.34 -16.50
CA GLU A 107 -7.21 25.13 -15.28
C GLU A 107 -6.57 24.52 -14.02
N GLU A 108 -6.45 23.19 -13.96
CA GLU A 108 -5.80 22.48 -12.85
C GLU A 108 -4.33 22.87 -12.64
N SER A 109 -3.64 23.33 -13.69
CA SER A 109 -2.28 23.87 -13.57
C SER A 109 -2.22 25.14 -12.71
N ARG A 110 -3.36 25.80 -12.49
CA ARG A 110 -3.57 27.02 -11.70
C ARG A 110 -4.32 26.74 -10.40
N GLN A 111 -4.21 25.52 -9.87
CA GLN A 111 -4.86 25.12 -8.63
C GLN A 111 -3.88 24.38 -7.72
N VAL A 112 -4.13 24.45 -6.43
CA VAL A 112 -3.41 23.68 -5.41
C VAL A 112 -3.93 22.25 -5.42
N LEU A 113 -3.03 21.28 -5.57
CA LEU A 113 -3.38 19.89 -5.35
C LEU A 113 -3.34 19.58 -3.86
N TYR A 114 -4.49 19.24 -3.30
CA TYR A 114 -4.66 19.05 -1.87
C TYR A 114 -5.06 17.62 -1.52
N LEU A 115 -4.23 16.94 -0.71
CA LEU A 115 -4.51 15.61 -0.20
C LEU A 115 -5.15 15.66 1.20
N VAL A 116 -6.33 15.05 1.35
CA VAL A 116 -7.01 14.91 2.65
C VAL A 116 -7.25 13.45 2.98
N GLY A 117 -7.21 13.12 4.28
CA GLY A 117 -7.55 11.79 4.76
C GLY A 117 -7.11 11.59 6.20
N PRO A 118 -7.33 10.41 6.78
CA PRO A 118 -6.98 10.14 8.17
C PRO A 118 -5.47 9.97 8.39
N VAL A 119 -5.03 10.01 9.64
CA VAL A 119 -3.61 9.94 9.99
C VAL A 119 -3.03 8.58 9.59
N GLY A 120 -1.94 8.57 8.82
CA GLY A 120 -1.32 7.32 8.38
C GLY A 120 -1.96 6.70 7.13
N SER A 121 -2.84 7.40 6.41
CA SER A 121 -3.39 6.94 5.12
C SER A 121 -2.41 7.01 3.93
N GLY A 122 -1.15 7.38 4.15
CA GLY A 122 -0.13 7.43 3.09
C GLY A 122 0.00 8.77 2.34
N LYS A 123 -0.70 9.84 2.74
CA LYS A 123 -0.58 11.19 2.14
C LYS A 123 0.86 11.69 2.03
N SER A 124 1.60 11.74 3.15
CA SER A 124 2.98 12.20 3.16
C SER A 124 3.90 11.25 2.38
N SER A 125 3.59 9.96 2.32
CA SER A 125 4.32 9.01 1.49
C SER A 125 4.12 9.30 -0.01
N LEU A 126 2.90 9.66 -0.44
CA LEU A 126 2.63 10.10 -1.82
C LEU A 126 3.43 11.36 -2.16
N MET A 127 3.39 12.37 -1.29
CA MET A 127 4.17 13.61 -1.44
C MET A 127 5.67 13.33 -1.56
N GLU A 128 6.20 12.48 -0.69
CA GLU A 128 7.61 12.09 -0.70
C GLU A 128 8.00 11.35 -1.98
N THR A 129 7.12 10.49 -2.50
CA THR A 129 7.35 9.76 -3.75
C THR A 129 7.43 10.73 -4.94
N LEU A 130 6.55 11.74 -5.00
CA LEU A 130 6.58 12.78 -6.04
C LEU A 130 7.85 13.64 -5.96
N LYS A 131 8.28 14.04 -4.76
CA LYS A 131 9.54 14.79 -4.59
C LYS A 131 10.76 13.98 -5.03
N LYS A 132 10.84 12.70 -4.64
CA LYS A 132 11.90 11.79 -5.09
C LYS A 132 11.88 11.56 -6.60
N ALA A 133 10.70 11.56 -7.21
CA ALA A 133 10.55 11.51 -8.66
C ALA A 133 11.28 12.67 -9.35
N LEU A 134 11.15 13.88 -8.80
CA LEU A 134 11.85 15.06 -9.30
C LEU A 134 13.37 15.01 -9.01
N GLU A 135 13.80 14.57 -7.82
CA GLU A 135 15.23 14.41 -7.52
C GLU A 135 15.94 13.39 -8.45
N GLN A 136 15.20 12.39 -8.94
CA GLN A 136 15.70 11.40 -9.91
C GLN A 136 15.58 11.85 -11.37
N HIS A 137 14.87 12.95 -11.63
CA HIS A 137 14.72 13.49 -12.99
C HIS A 137 16.05 14.10 -13.46
N PRO A 138 16.38 14.01 -14.77
CA PRO A 138 17.54 14.69 -15.33
C PRO A 138 17.61 16.19 -14.99
N PRO A 139 18.82 16.76 -14.86
CA PRO A 139 19.00 18.19 -14.63
C PRO A 139 18.27 19.07 -15.66
N VAL A 140 17.84 20.25 -15.22
CA VAL A 140 17.18 21.25 -16.08
C VAL A 140 18.11 22.41 -16.38
N TYR A 141 17.91 23.06 -17.53
CA TYR A 141 18.66 24.25 -17.93
C TYR A 141 18.14 25.47 -17.16
N VAL A 142 19.07 26.27 -16.65
CA VAL A 142 18.78 27.44 -15.82
C VAL A 142 19.76 28.56 -16.15
N LEU A 143 19.35 29.79 -15.88
CA LEU A 143 20.28 30.93 -15.91
C LEU A 143 21.34 30.80 -14.81
N LYS A 144 22.61 30.93 -15.18
CA LYS A 144 23.73 30.84 -14.23
C LYS A 144 23.58 31.91 -13.15
N ASP A 145 23.76 31.54 -11.89
CA ASP A 145 23.60 32.39 -10.70
C ASP A 145 22.19 33.01 -10.52
N CYS A 146 21.17 32.44 -11.15
CA CYS A 146 19.79 32.81 -10.85
C CYS A 146 19.31 32.12 -9.56
N PRO A 147 18.83 32.87 -8.54
CA PRO A 147 18.37 32.28 -7.28
C PRO A 147 17.08 31.45 -7.45
N MET A 148 16.29 31.74 -8.48
CA MET A 148 15.02 31.09 -8.77
C MET A 148 15.12 29.99 -9.82
N ARG A 149 16.32 29.72 -10.36
CA ARG A 149 16.53 28.69 -11.39
C ARG A 149 15.55 28.86 -12.57
N GLU A 150 15.42 30.10 -13.03
CA GLU A 150 14.48 30.45 -14.10
C GLU A 150 14.83 29.78 -15.42
N GLU A 151 13.80 29.65 -16.25
CA GLU A 151 13.90 29.14 -17.61
C GLU A 151 14.64 30.16 -18.52
N PRO A 152 15.72 29.77 -19.23
CA PRO A 152 16.45 30.68 -20.09
C PRO A 152 15.62 31.39 -21.17
N MET A 153 14.52 30.80 -21.66
CA MET A 153 13.62 31.47 -22.61
C MET A 153 13.02 32.80 -22.07
N HIS A 154 13.00 33.02 -20.76
CA HIS A 154 12.54 34.29 -20.16
C HIS A 154 13.41 35.50 -20.57
N LEU A 155 14.66 35.28 -20.98
CA LEU A 155 15.56 36.32 -21.50
C LEU A 155 15.07 36.94 -22.82
N ILE A 156 14.24 36.22 -23.58
CA ILE A 156 13.74 36.70 -24.87
C ILE A 156 12.74 37.85 -24.63
N PRO A 157 12.98 39.03 -25.24
CA PRO A 157 12.07 40.17 -25.12
C PRO A 157 10.64 39.83 -25.56
N LYS A 158 9.63 40.32 -24.82
CA LYS A 158 8.19 40.01 -25.06
C LYS A 158 7.76 40.20 -26.51
N HIS A 159 8.24 41.24 -27.19
CA HIS A 159 7.89 41.55 -28.57
C HIS A 159 8.46 40.57 -29.61
N LEU A 160 9.50 39.79 -29.27
CA LEU A 160 10.09 38.78 -30.15
C LEU A 160 9.56 37.37 -29.88
N ARG A 161 8.98 37.12 -28.70
CA ARG A 161 8.50 35.79 -28.31
C ARG A 161 7.59 35.12 -29.34
N PRO A 162 6.59 35.79 -29.96
CA PRO A 162 5.75 35.13 -30.98
C PRO A 162 6.57 34.52 -32.12
N LYS A 163 7.57 35.24 -32.64
CA LYS A 163 8.44 34.74 -33.71
C LYS A 163 9.33 33.59 -33.25
N PHE A 164 9.87 33.67 -32.03
CA PHE A 164 10.68 32.57 -31.47
C PHE A 164 9.85 31.33 -31.22
N SER A 165 8.62 31.49 -30.71
CA SER A 165 7.67 30.40 -30.51
C SER A 165 7.37 29.67 -31.82
N GLU A 166 7.14 30.40 -32.92
CA GLU A 166 6.94 29.82 -34.25
C GLU A 166 8.17 29.06 -34.76
N ILE A 167 9.37 29.63 -34.59
CA ILE A 167 10.63 29.03 -35.08
C ILE A 167 11.01 27.77 -34.30
N LEU A 168 10.77 27.76 -32.99
CA LEU A 168 11.20 26.71 -32.07
C LEU A 168 10.11 25.68 -31.79
N GLY A 169 8.84 25.96 -32.12
CA GLY A 169 7.71 25.10 -31.83
C GLY A 169 7.39 25.01 -30.33
N VAL A 170 7.70 26.05 -29.55
CA VAL A 170 7.46 26.11 -28.10
C VAL A 170 6.59 27.31 -27.75
N ASN A 171 5.96 27.30 -26.58
CA ASN A 171 5.30 28.49 -26.04
C ASN A 171 6.14 29.08 -24.92
N ILE A 172 6.39 30.38 -24.98
CA ILE A 172 7.22 31.10 -24.02
C ILE A 172 6.32 31.90 -23.09
N GLU A 173 6.12 31.39 -21.88
CA GLU A 173 5.42 32.08 -20.80
C GLU A 173 6.40 32.60 -19.74
N GLY A 174 5.90 33.43 -18.81
CA GLY A 174 6.68 33.95 -17.69
C GLY A 174 7.55 35.17 -17.98
N ASP A 175 8.16 35.71 -16.94
CA ASP A 175 8.98 36.91 -16.98
C ASP A 175 10.30 36.71 -16.25
N LEU A 176 11.33 37.45 -16.67
CA LEU A 176 12.66 37.42 -16.06
C LEU A 176 12.62 38.07 -14.67
N CYS A 177 13.15 37.39 -13.65
CA CYS A 177 13.19 37.89 -12.27
C CYS A 177 13.95 39.22 -12.16
N PRO A 178 13.67 40.02 -11.12
CA PRO A 178 14.33 41.31 -10.91
C PRO A 178 15.86 41.22 -10.92
N ILE A 179 16.44 40.19 -10.29
CA ILE A 179 17.90 40.01 -10.19
C ILE A 179 18.52 39.72 -11.57
N CYS A 180 17.97 38.78 -12.34
CA CYS A 180 18.50 38.47 -13.67
C CYS A 180 18.26 39.61 -14.67
N ARG A 181 17.15 40.35 -14.52
CA ARG A 181 16.87 41.55 -15.31
C ARG A 181 17.91 42.64 -15.06
N TYR A 182 18.25 42.89 -13.80
CA TYR A 182 19.31 43.82 -13.42
C TYR A 182 20.64 43.42 -14.07
N ARG A 183 21.02 42.13 -13.96
CA ARG A 183 22.25 41.60 -14.56
C ARG A 183 22.27 41.75 -16.07
N LEU A 184 21.17 41.42 -16.75
CA LEU A 184 21.08 41.57 -18.21
C LEU A 184 21.37 43.01 -18.66
N ILE A 185 20.83 44.00 -17.95
CA ILE A 185 21.01 45.42 -18.29
C ILE A 185 22.43 45.90 -17.96
N HIS A 186 22.94 45.58 -16.77
CA HIS A 186 24.17 46.19 -16.25
C HIS A 186 25.45 45.37 -16.51
N GLU A 187 25.37 44.04 -16.46
CA GLU A 187 26.52 43.14 -16.69
C GLU A 187 26.67 42.79 -18.17
N TYR A 188 25.54 42.50 -18.84
CA TYR A 188 25.52 42.02 -20.23
C TYR A 188 25.08 43.09 -21.25
N LYS A 189 24.85 44.34 -20.81
CA LYS A 189 24.50 45.48 -21.69
C LYS A 189 23.30 45.24 -22.62
N GLY A 190 22.37 44.37 -22.20
CA GLY A 190 21.19 43.99 -22.98
C GLY A 190 21.42 42.88 -24.02
N GLU A 191 22.64 42.35 -24.14
CA GLU A 191 22.97 41.22 -25.03
C GLU A 191 22.52 39.89 -24.39
N TYR A 192 21.24 39.57 -24.53
CA TYR A 192 20.63 38.39 -23.92
C TYR A 192 21.14 37.07 -24.53
N GLU A 193 21.65 37.09 -25.76
CA GLU A 193 22.24 35.93 -26.45
C GLU A 193 23.50 35.38 -25.76
N ASN A 194 24.23 36.25 -25.05
CA ASN A 194 25.50 35.94 -24.40
C ASN A 194 25.32 35.51 -22.93
N PHE A 195 24.10 35.56 -22.42
CA PHE A 195 23.82 35.23 -21.02
C PHE A 195 24.13 33.75 -20.75
N PRO A 196 24.89 33.42 -19.69
CA PRO A 196 25.30 32.05 -19.39
C PRO A 196 24.15 31.17 -18.88
N VAL A 197 24.06 29.97 -19.43
CA VAL A 197 23.09 28.92 -19.10
C VAL A 197 23.87 27.70 -18.60
N ILE A 198 23.40 27.13 -17.49
CA ILE A 198 23.95 25.90 -16.91
C ILE A 198 22.84 24.89 -16.66
N THR A 199 23.18 23.63 -16.46
CA THR A 199 22.25 22.63 -15.93
C THR A 199 22.28 22.57 -14.41
N LYS A 200 21.12 22.33 -13.77
CA LYS A 200 21.01 22.17 -12.32
C LYS A 200 20.01 21.07 -11.96
N ASP A 201 20.39 20.25 -10.98
CA ASP A 201 19.56 19.16 -10.47
C ASP A 201 18.49 19.64 -9.50
N PHE A 202 17.44 18.83 -9.34
CA PHE A 202 16.48 18.98 -8.25
C PHE A 202 17.05 18.43 -6.95
N SER A 203 16.79 19.12 -5.84
CA SER A 203 17.21 18.65 -4.52
C SER A 203 16.34 19.25 -3.42
N ILE A 204 15.79 18.40 -2.57
CA ILE A 204 15.09 18.80 -1.35
C ILE A 204 16.09 19.47 -0.40
N ARG A 205 17.25 18.83 -0.19
CA ARG A 205 18.27 19.28 0.78
C ARG A 205 18.89 20.61 0.39
N ALA A 206 19.20 20.81 -0.89
CA ALA A 206 19.76 22.07 -1.37
C ALA A 206 18.67 23.11 -1.72
N ARG A 207 17.38 22.79 -1.49
CA ARG A 207 16.23 23.63 -1.85
C ARG A 207 16.28 24.07 -3.33
N ASN A 208 16.57 23.11 -4.20
CA ASN A 208 16.65 23.27 -5.64
C ASN A 208 15.43 22.70 -6.34
N GLY A 209 14.49 23.58 -6.71
CA GLY A 209 13.25 23.22 -7.40
C GLY A 209 12.31 22.39 -6.55
N ILE A 210 12.64 22.14 -5.28
CA ILE A 210 11.77 21.49 -4.31
C ILE A 210 11.88 22.27 -3.00
N ALA A 211 10.74 22.73 -2.49
CA ALA A 211 10.64 23.42 -1.22
C ALA A 211 9.55 22.79 -0.35
N VAL A 212 9.78 22.74 0.96
CA VAL A 212 8.84 22.22 1.95
C VAL A 212 8.59 23.31 2.98
N VAL A 213 7.32 23.64 3.20
CA VAL A 213 6.87 24.63 4.16
C VAL A 213 6.22 23.87 5.33
N PRO A 214 6.87 23.83 6.50
CA PRO A 214 6.27 23.25 7.71
C PRO A 214 5.14 24.14 8.22
N PRO A 215 4.24 23.62 9.08
CA PRO A 215 3.27 24.46 9.77
C PRO A 215 4.01 25.45 10.67
N VAL A 216 3.67 26.74 10.56
CA VAL A 216 4.28 27.81 11.37
C VAL A 216 3.28 28.22 12.45
N ASP A 217 3.77 28.52 13.66
CA ASP A 217 2.92 29.07 14.73
C ASP A 217 2.31 30.40 14.23
N PRO A 218 0.98 30.59 14.28
CA PRO A 218 0.29 31.82 13.86
C PRO A 218 0.93 33.10 14.39
N ASN A 219 1.51 33.07 15.60
CA ASN A 219 2.10 34.25 16.22
C ASN A 219 3.49 34.63 15.69
N ASN A 220 4.17 33.72 14.98
CA ASN A 220 5.53 33.89 14.45
C ASN A 220 5.56 33.73 12.92
N GLN A 221 4.46 34.01 12.24
CA GLN A 221 4.36 33.87 10.79
C GLN A 221 4.96 35.09 10.08
N ASP A 222 5.95 34.82 9.24
CA ASP A 222 6.60 35.80 8.37
C ASP A 222 6.49 35.34 6.91
N THR A 223 5.79 36.13 6.10
CA THR A 223 5.59 35.87 4.67
C THR A 223 6.90 35.73 3.92
N SER A 224 8.03 36.21 4.48
CA SER A 224 9.36 36.01 3.93
C SER A 224 9.75 34.54 3.75
N VAL A 225 9.17 33.62 4.53
CA VAL A 225 9.35 32.17 4.36
C VAL A 225 8.83 31.72 2.99
N LEU A 226 7.80 32.38 2.45
CA LEU A 226 7.20 32.06 1.15
C LEU A 226 7.89 32.77 -0.01
N VAL A 227 8.10 34.08 0.12
CA VAL A 227 8.49 34.96 -1.00
C VAL A 227 9.94 35.48 -0.95
N GLY A 228 10.65 35.21 0.14
CA GLY A 228 11.99 35.73 0.40
C GLY A 228 11.99 37.01 1.21
N SER A 229 13.16 37.59 1.44
CA SER A 229 13.32 38.79 2.28
C SER A 229 14.11 39.90 1.59
N VAL A 230 14.10 41.08 2.20
CA VAL A 230 15.01 42.18 1.86
C VAL A 230 16.22 42.10 2.78
N ASP A 231 17.42 42.17 2.21
CA ASP A 231 18.70 42.16 2.91
C ASP A 231 18.96 43.54 3.53
N ILE A 232 18.63 43.66 4.83
CA ILE A 232 18.74 44.90 5.60
C ILE A 232 20.17 45.48 5.54
N SER A 233 21.20 44.63 5.46
CA SER A 233 22.60 45.08 5.41
C SER A 233 22.96 45.88 4.15
N LYS A 234 22.17 45.74 3.09
CA LYS A 234 22.36 46.44 1.82
C LYS A 234 21.45 47.65 1.66
N MET A 235 20.50 47.86 2.57
CA MET A 235 19.56 48.99 2.53
C MET A 235 20.24 50.35 2.77
N ASP A 236 21.41 50.36 3.42
CA ASP A 236 22.23 51.57 3.56
C ASP A 236 22.88 52.00 2.22
N LEU A 237 23.05 51.06 1.29
CA LEU A 237 23.72 51.27 0.01
C LEU A 237 22.74 51.45 -1.16
N TYR A 238 21.58 50.79 -1.09
CA TYR A 238 20.61 50.75 -2.18
C TYR A 238 19.18 50.92 -1.65
N PRO A 239 18.28 51.55 -2.44
CA PRO A 239 16.84 51.61 -2.14
C PRO A 239 16.19 50.23 -1.95
N GLU A 240 15.07 50.19 -1.22
CA GLU A 240 14.31 48.95 -0.93
C GLU A 240 13.76 48.26 -2.20
N ASP A 241 13.50 49.03 -3.26
CA ASP A 241 13.04 48.55 -4.57
C ASP A 241 14.20 48.13 -5.51
N ASP A 242 15.45 48.19 -5.07
CA ASP A 242 16.60 47.76 -5.87
C ASP A 242 16.71 46.22 -5.87
N PRO A 243 16.81 45.56 -7.05
CA PRO A 243 16.93 44.10 -7.11
C PRO A 243 18.12 43.52 -6.33
N ARG A 244 19.17 44.29 -6.06
CA ARG A 244 20.37 43.85 -5.34
C ARG A 244 20.16 43.69 -3.84
N VAL A 245 19.13 44.33 -3.26
CA VAL A 245 18.76 44.12 -1.86
C VAL A 245 17.88 42.89 -1.68
N LEU A 246 17.37 42.28 -2.75
CA LEU A 246 16.46 41.15 -2.66
C LEU A 246 17.17 39.83 -2.39
N SER A 247 16.67 39.10 -1.40
CA SER A 247 17.01 37.72 -1.12
C SER A 247 15.86 36.82 -1.54
N LEU A 248 15.89 36.35 -2.80
CA LEU A 248 14.88 35.44 -3.36
C LEU A 248 15.10 33.99 -2.91
N ASN A 249 14.97 33.74 -1.60
CA ASN A 249 15.23 32.45 -0.94
C ASN A 249 13.97 31.84 -0.27
N GLY A 250 12.80 32.43 -0.51
CA GLY A 250 11.52 31.92 -0.05
C GLY A 250 11.17 30.56 -0.66
N ALA A 251 10.14 29.92 -0.13
CA ALA A 251 9.69 28.60 -0.58
C ALA A 251 9.31 28.60 -2.06
N PHE A 252 8.60 29.62 -2.56
CA PHE A 252 8.25 29.69 -3.98
C PHE A 252 9.45 29.98 -4.87
N ASN A 253 10.43 30.77 -4.41
CA ASN A 253 11.67 30.99 -5.14
C ASN A 253 12.50 29.70 -5.24
N ALA A 254 12.59 28.97 -4.11
CA ALA A 254 13.30 27.70 -3.99
C ALA A 254 12.60 26.52 -4.69
N GLY A 255 11.27 26.53 -4.77
CA GLY A 255 10.46 25.51 -5.44
C GLY A 255 10.19 25.80 -6.92
N ASN A 256 10.60 26.97 -7.42
CA ASN A 256 10.38 27.34 -8.82
C ASN A 256 10.98 26.32 -9.79
N ARG A 257 10.29 26.14 -10.91
CA ARG A 257 10.41 25.05 -11.89
C ARG A 257 10.16 23.65 -11.35
N GLY A 258 9.70 23.45 -10.12
CA GLY A 258 9.42 22.12 -9.59
C GLY A 258 8.23 22.09 -8.66
N LEU A 259 8.45 21.95 -7.35
CA LEU A 259 7.39 21.61 -6.39
C LEU A 259 7.55 22.39 -5.07
N VAL A 260 6.43 22.89 -4.56
CA VAL A 260 6.32 23.46 -3.21
C VAL A 260 5.29 22.64 -2.42
N GLU A 261 5.72 22.05 -1.31
CA GLU A 261 4.87 21.27 -0.40
C GLU A 261 4.49 22.11 0.83
N PHE A 262 3.20 22.16 1.15
CA PHE A 262 2.65 22.73 2.37
C PHE A 262 2.15 21.63 3.31
N ILE A 263 2.82 21.49 4.45
CA ILE A 263 2.48 20.52 5.49
C ILE A 263 1.43 21.15 6.40
N GLU A 264 0.26 20.51 6.52
CA GLU A 264 -0.86 20.99 7.36
C GLU A 264 -1.25 22.44 7.03
N ILE A 265 -1.44 22.73 5.73
CA ILE A 265 -1.64 24.07 5.17
C ILE A 265 -2.65 24.96 5.95
N PHE A 266 -3.74 24.39 6.46
CA PHE A 266 -4.81 25.12 7.13
C PHE A 266 -4.53 25.44 8.61
N LYS A 267 -3.37 25.05 9.14
CA LYS A 267 -2.89 25.59 10.42
C LYS A 267 -2.27 26.99 10.27
N ASN A 268 -2.00 27.41 9.04
CA ASN A 268 -1.42 28.72 8.77
C ASN A 268 -2.50 29.80 8.69
N ASP A 269 -2.12 31.06 8.90
CA ASP A 269 -3.03 32.20 8.80
C ASP A 269 -3.51 32.43 7.36
N VAL A 270 -4.65 33.11 7.19
CA VAL A 270 -5.29 33.39 5.91
C VAL A 270 -4.36 34.22 5.00
N GLU A 271 -3.52 35.09 5.57
CA GLU A 271 -2.52 35.86 4.81
C GLU A 271 -1.53 34.98 4.04
N TYR A 272 -1.12 33.83 4.60
CA TYR A 272 -0.27 32.86 3.90
C TYR A 272 -1.00 32.26 2.70
N LEU A 273 -2.30 32.03 2.83
CA LEU A 273 -3.13 31.46 1.76
C LEU A 273 -3.32 32.45 0.61
N HIS A 274 -3.37 33.76 0.86
CA HIS A 274 -3.42 34.77 -0.19
C HIS A 274 -2.23 34.70 -1.15
N THR A 275 -1.02 34.47 -0.63
CA THR A 275 0.18 34.30 -1.47
C THR A 275 0.04 33.07 -2.39
N ILE A 276 -0.54 31.99 -1.87
CA ILE A 276 -0.80 30.76 -2.63
C ILE A 276 -1.87 31.00 -3.72
N LEU A 277 -2.90 31.80 -3.43
CA LEU A 277 -3.90 32.19 -4.42
C LEU A 277 -3.29 32.97 -5.57
N THR A 278 -2.42 33.94 -5.28
CA THR A 278 -1.78 34.71 -6.35
C THR A 278 -0.85 33.82 -7.17
N ALA A 279 -0.08 32.93 -6.52
CA ALA A 279 0.78 31.95 -7.18
C ALA A 279 0.01 31.01 -8.11
N THR A 280 -1.21 30.61 -7.72
CA THR A 280 -2.06 29.72 -8.52
C THR A 280 -2.77 30.45 -9.65
N GLN A 281 -3.41 31.59 -9.37
CA GLN A 281 -4.21 32.34 -10.34
C GLN A 281 -3.37 33.07 -11.40
N GLU A 282 -2.33 33.78 -10.96
CA GLU A 282 -1.53 34.67 -11.82
C GLU A 282 -0.22 34.02 -12.28
N LYS A 283 0.07 32.80 -11.81
CA LYS A 283 1.38 32.16 -11.97
C LYS A 283 2.52 33.08 -11.51
N SER A 284 2.23 33.89 -10.49
CA SER A 284 3.14 34.93 -10.02
C SER A 284 3.04 35.08 -8.50
N ILE A 285 4.16 35.34 -7.85
CA ILE A 285 4.26 35.58 -6.41
C ILE A 285 4.66 37.02 -6.12
N PRO A 286 4.26 37.60 -4.99
CA PRO A 286 4.82 38.85 -4.51
C PRO A 286 6.34 38.76 -4.41
N ALA A 287 7.04 39.82 -4.76
CA ALA A 287 8.45 39.97 -4.43
C ALA A 287 8.59 40.57 -3.03
N PRO A 288 9.72 40.33 -2.32
CA PRO A 288 9.98 40.99 -1.05
C PRO A 288 9.98 42.52 -1.20
N GLY A 289 9.43 43.23 -0.21
CA GLY A 289 9.30 44.69 -0.23
C GLY A 289 8.26 45.19 -1.26
N LYS A 290 8.45 46.39 -1.79
CA LYS A 290 7.54 47.02 -2.77
C LYS A 290 7.92 46.73 -4.23
N ASN A 291 8.24 45.48 -4.52
CA ASN A 291 8.72 45.06 -5.84
C ASN A 291 7.61 44.42 -6.69
N SER A 292 7.84 44.37 -8.01
CA SER A 292 6.89 43.74 -8.94
C SER A 292 6.76 42.24 -8.68
N MET A 293 5.58 41.69 -8.95
CA MET A 293 5.31 40.25 -8.95
C MET A 293 6.35 39.48 -9.78
N ILE A 294 6.74 38.30 -9.29
CA ILE A 294 7.72 37.42 -9.93
C ILE A 294 7.01 36.18 -10.44
N TYR A 295 7.26 35.80 -11.68
CA TYR A 295 6.67 34.61 -12.26
C TYR A 295 7.13 33.33 -11.53
N PHE A 296 6.18 32.40 -11.37
CA PHE A 296 6.36 31.12 -10.71
C PHE A 296 5.77 30.00 -11.58
N ASP A 297 6.64 29.10 -12.03
CA ASP A 297 6.27 27.82 -12.62
C ASP A 297 6.53 26.72 -11.58
N GLY A 298 5.50 26.23 -10.91
CA GLY A 298 5.68 25.12 -9.98
C GLY A 298 4.37 24.46 -9.60
N ILE A 299 4.49 23.22 -9.13
CA ILE A 299 3.40 22.43 -8.57
C ILE A 299 3.25 22.83 -7.11
N ILE A 300 2.03 23.19 -6.70
CA ILE A 300 1.74 23.48 -5.31
C ILE A 300 0.98 22.30 -4.74
N LEU A 301 1.63 21.58 -3.83
CA LEU A 301 1.07 20.44 -3.13
C LEU A 301 0.77 20.83 -1.70
N ALA A 302 -0.39 20.43 -1.20
CA ALA A 302 -0.76 20.61 0.18
C ALA A 302 -1.36 19.33 0.75
N HIS A 303 -1.20 19.11 2.04
CA HIS A 303 -1.91 18.05 2.72
C HIS A 303 -2.35 18.47 4.11
N SER A 304 -3.47 17.92 4.59
CA SER A 304 -3.88 18.08 5.98
C SER A 304 -4.74 16.89 6.44
N ASN A 305 -5.06 16.90 7.72
CA ASN A 305 -6.05 16.01 8.33
C ASN A 305 -7.47 16.52 8.05
N GLU A 306 -8.43 15.62 8.19
CA GLU A 306 -9.83 15.91 7.90
C GLU A 306 -10.46 16.95 8.85
N SER A 307 -10.06 16.97 10.12
CA SER A 307 -10.57 17.93 11.09
C SER A 307 -10.25 19.38 10.71
N GLU A 308 -9.03 19.64 10.23
CA GLU A 308 -8.62 20.99 9.83
C GLU A 308 -9.29 21.40 8.52
N TRP A 309 -9.44 20.46 7.57
CA TRP A 309 -10.26 20.71 6.37
C TRP A 309 -11.70 21.09 6.70
N ASN A 310 -12.35 20.37 7.63
CA ASN A 310 -13.73 20.64 7.99
C ASN A 310 -13.88 21.99 8.70
N LYS A 311 -12.94 22.36 9.59
CA LYS A 311 -12.89 23.69 10.19
C LYS A 311 -12.72 24.78 9.12
N PHE A 312 -11.74 24.61 8.22
CA PHE A 312 -11.46 25.56 7.15
C PHE A 312 -12.67 25.76 6.22
N LYS A 313 -13.30 24.67 5.80
CA LYS A 313 -14.50 24.68 4.94
C LYS A 313 -15.72 25.34 5.60
N SER A 314 -15.82 25.26 6.93
CA SER A 314 -16.96 25.83 7.65
C SER A 314 -16.96 27.37 7.70
N ASP A 315 -15.82 27.99 7.42
CA ASP A 315 -15.66 29.43 7.38
C ASP A 315 -15.92 29.99 5.98
N HIS A 316 -16.95 30.83 5.85
CA HIS A 316 -17.37 31.43 4.58
C HIS A 316 -16.35 32.42 4.00
N THR A 317 -15.45 32.98 4.82
CA THR A 317 -14.40 33.89 4.32
C THR A 317 -13.40 33.19 3.40
N ASN A 318 -13.31 31.86 3.49
CA ASN A 318 -12.37 31.03 2.74
C ASN A 318 -12.90 30.53 1.38
N GLU A 319 -14.11 30.93 0.97
CA GLU A 319 -14.76 30.43 -0.26
C GLU A 319 -13.89 30.59 -1.51
N ALA A 320 -13.22 31.75 -1.67
CA ALA A 320 -12.31 32.01 -2.79
C ALA A 320 -11.12 31.04 -2.86
N ILE A 321 -10.68 30.50 -1.71
CA ILE A 321 -9.57 29.55 -1.64
C ILE A 321 -10.06 28.14 -2.01
N LEU A 322 -11.28 27.78 -1.64
CA LEU A 322 -11.85 26.47 -1.92
C LEU A 322 -11.95 26.20 -3.43
N ASP A 323 -12.31 27.20 -4.23
CA ASP A 323 -12.38 27.09 -5.70
C ASP A 323 -11.00 26.89 -6.36
N ARG A 324 -9.92 27.21 -5.64
CA ARG A 324 -8.54 27.06 -6.11
C ARG A 324 -7.87 25.79 -5.63
N ILE A 325 -8.62 24.89 -5.00
CA ILE A 325 -8.11 23.64 -4.46
C ILE A 325 -8.72 22.45 -5.21
N VAL A 326 -7.86 21.62 -5.80
CA VAL A 326 -8.23 20.28 -6.26
C VAL A 326 -8.05 19.32 -5.10
N LYS A 327 -9.16 18.94 -4.48
CA LYS A 327 -9.20 18.00 -3.36
C LYS A 327 -9.14 16.56 -3.87
N ILE A 328 -8.15 15.79 -3.43
CA ILE A 328 -8.09 14.34 -3.59
C ILE A 328 -8.16 13.68 -2.21
N GLU A 329 -9.10 12.75 -2.06
CA GLU A 329 -9.24 11.99 -0.82
C GLU A 329 -8.36 10.74 -0.83
N VAL A 330 -7.64 10.53 0.27
CA VAL A 330 -6.74 9.41 0.50
C VAL A 330 -7.26 8.60 1.69
N PRO A 331 -8.21 7.67 1.48
CA PRO A 331 -8.73 6.80 2.53
C PRO A 331 -7.69 5.76 2.94
N TYR A 332 -7.93 5.07 4.05
CA TYR A 332 -7.23 3.82 4.36
C TYR A 332 -7.58 2.74 3.33
N CYS A 333 -6.65 1.80 3.12
CA CYS A 333 -6.92 0.59 2.36
C CYS A 333 -8.02 -0.23 3.03
N LEU A 334 -8.97 -0.73 2.23
CA LEU A 334 -10.10 -1.57 2.65
C LEU A 334 -10.01 -2.99 2.08
N GLU A 335 -9.00 -3.29 1.27
CA GLU A 335 -8.72 -4.62 0.73
C GLU A 335 -7.71 -5.34 1.65
N LEU A 336 -8.06 -6.55 2.12
CA LEU A 336 -7.24 -7.30 3.07
C LEU A 336 -5.87 -7.67 2.49
N ASP A 337 -5.85 -8.18 1.25
CA ASP A 337 -4.62 -8.62 0.59
C ASP A 337 -3.63 -7.46 0.41
N GLU A 338 -4.15 -6.28 0.08
CA GLU A 338 -3.38 -5.07 -0.12
C GLU A 338 -2.85 -4.51 1.22
N GLU A 339 -3.66 -4.55 2.29
CA GLU A 339 -3.23 -4.15 3.63
C GLU A 339 -2.08 -5.03 4.16
N VAL A 340 -2.13 -6.34 3.90
CA VAL A 340 -1.02 -7.26 4.25
C VAL A 340 0.27 -6.86 3.52
N LYS A 341 0.19 -6.45 2.24
CA LYS A 341 1.35 -5.96 1.48
C LYS A 341 1.92 -4.68 2.08
N ILE A 342 1.06 -3.76 2.54
CA ILE A 342 1.50 -2.52 3.22
C ILE A 342 2.37 -2.85 4.43
N TYR A 343 1.91 -3.73 5.32
CA TYR A 343 2.69 -4.10 6.50
C TYR A 343 3.98 -4.85 6.16
N ARG A 344 3.94 -5.79 5.22
CA ARG A 344 5.14 -6.49 4.75
C ARG A 344 6.17 -5.52 4.17
N LYS A 345 5.73 -4.52 3.39
CA LYS A 345 6.61 -3.48 2.84
C LYS A 345 7.28 -2.67 3.94
N ILE A 346 6.52 -2.24 4.96
CA ILE A 346 7.06 -1.44 6.06
C ILE A 346 8.07 -2.26 6.87
N LEU A 347 7.73 -3.51 7.21
CA LEU A 347 8.59 -4.41 7.98
C LEU A 347 9.90 -4.75 7.24
N LYS A 348 9.87 -4.87 5.91
CA LYS A 348 11.08 -5.07 5.09
C LYS A 348 12.08 -3.91 5.17
N LYS A 349 11.64 -2.71 5.55
CA LYS A 349 12.53 -1.54 5.74
C LYS A 349 13.13 -1.50 7.15
N SER A 350 12.68 -2.36 8.05
CA SER A 350 13.19 -2.47 9.41
C SER A 350 14.35 -3.46 9.50
N ASN A 351 15.19 -3.32 10.52
CA ASN A 351 16.32 -4.21 10.78
C ASN A 351 15.94 -5.46 11.62
N PHE A 352 14.65 -5.72 11.81
CA PHE A 352 14.19 -6.87 12.57
C PHE A 352 14.51 -8.16 11.84
N LYS A 353 15.18 -9.09 12.55
CA LYS A 353 15.51 -10.44 12.06
C LYS A 353 14.62 -11.52 12.67
N ALA A 354 13.68 -11.13 13.52
CA ALA A 354 12.81 -12.06 14.20
C ALA A 354 11.87 -12.76 13.21
N HIS A 355 11.61 -14.03 13.46
CA HIS A 355 10.69 -14.82 12.67
C HIS A 355 9.24 -14.35 12.91
N ILE A 356 8.47 -14.13 11.84
CA ILE A 356 7.05 -13.79 11.95
C ILE A 356 6.25 -15.00 11.48
N ALA A 357 5.51 -15.62 12.39
CA ALA A 357 4.72 -16.80 12.07
C ALA A 357 3.66 -16.49 10.99
N PRO A 358 3.26 -17.47 10.16
CA PRO A 358 2.16 -17.36 9.22
C PRO A 358 0.89 -16.79 9.85
N HIS A 359 0.06 -16.14 9.04
CA HIS A 359 -1.18 -15.47 9.44
C HIS A 359 -1.05 -14.33 10.49
N THR A 360 0.12 -14.09 11.08
CA THR A 360 0.31 -13.02 12.10
C THR A 360 -0.01 -11.64 11.55
N ILE A 361 0.55 -11.28 10.39
CA ILE A 361 0.30 -10.00 9.72
C ILE A 361 -1.15 -9.95 9.21
N GLU A 362 -1.68 -11.07 8.75
CA GLU A 362 -3.06 -11.18 8.27
C GLU A 362 -4.06 -10.87 9.39
N MET A 363 -3.88 -11.42 10.60
CA MET A 363 -4.77 -11.15 11.73
C MET A 363 -4.73 -9.67 12.16
N ALA A 364 -3.54 -9.06 12.15
CA ALA A 364 -3.40 -7.64 12.39
C ALA A 364 -4.09 -6.80 11.29
N SER A 365 -4.04 -7.26 10.04
CA SER A 365 -4.70 -6.62 8.90
C SER A 365 -6.22 -6.74 8.98
N ILE A 366 -6.76 -7.91 9.33
CA ILE A 366 -8.19 -8.11 9.55
C ILE A 366 -8.69 -7.12 10.60
N PHE A 367 -8.00 -7.01 11.74
CA PHE A 367 -8.36 -6.03 12.78
C PHE A 367 -8.38 -4.60 12.24
N ALA A 368 -7.36 -4.20 11.46
CA ALA A 368 -7.30 -2.89 10.85
C ALA A 368 -8.49 -2.64 9.92
N ILE A 369 -8.81 -3.57 9.02
CA ILE A 369 -9.88 -3.42 8.04
C ILE A 369 -11.25 -3.36 8.71
N ILE A 370 -11.58 -4.31 9.58
CA ILE A 370 -12.90 -4.32 10.24
C ILE A 370 -13.13 -3.09 11.11
N SER A 371 -12.07 -2.48 11.64
CA SER A 371 -12.18 -1.22 12.39
C SER A 371 -12.49 0.00 11.51
N ARG A 372 -12.23 -0.07 10.21
CA ARG A 372 -12.40 1.00 9.20
C ARG A 372 -13.71 0.89 8.41
N LEU A 373 -14.38 -0.26 8.50
CA LEU A 373 -15.65 -0.54 7.84
C LEU A 373 -16.82 -0.12 8.72
N ASN A 374 -17.84 0.48 8.11
CA ASN A 374 -19.10 0.78 8.76
C ASN A 374 -19.95 -0.50 8.85
N PRO A 375 -20.66 -0.74 9.97
CA PRO A 375 -21.62 -1.84 10.06
C PRO A 375 -22.66 -1.79 8.94
N SER A 376 -23.06 -2.95 8.41
CA SER A 376 -24.13 -3.07 7.42
C SER A 376 -25.31 -3.82 8.03
N SER A 377 -26.51 -3.47 7.57
CA SER A 377 -27.74 -4.19 7.89
C SER A 377 -27.89 -5.51 7.12
N LYS A 378 -27.16 -5.68 6.01
CA LYS A 378 -27.30 -6.80 5.06
C LYS A 378 -26.34 -7.96 5.34
N VAL A 379 -25.15 -7.68 5.86
CA VAL A 379 -24.06 -8.65 5.99
C VAL A 379 -23.32 -8.45 7.30
N ASP A 380 -22.74 -9.54 7.85
CA ASP A 380 -21.81 -9.44 8.96
C ASP A 380 -20.47 -8.80 8.51
N ILE A 381 -19.70 -8.31 9.47
CA ILE A 381 -18.48 -7.51 9.21
C ILE A 381 -17.38 -8.31 8.50
N ILE A 382 -17.26 -9.63 8.76
CA ILE A 382 -16.26 -10.49 8.10
C ILE A 382 -16.68 -10.74 6.66
N THR A 383 -17.96 -11.03 6.41
CA THR A 383 -18.49 -11.15 5.06
C THR A 383 -18.29 -9.85 4.28
N LYS A 384 -18.56 -8.68 4.89
CA LYS A 384 -18.30 -7.37 4.28
C LYS A 384 -16.83 -7.22 3.87
N MET A 385 -15.90 -7.52 4.79
CA MET A 385 -14.47 -7.46 4.53
C MET A 385 -14.05 -8.36 3.35
N ARG A 386 -14.55 -9.60 3.29
CA ARG A 386 -14.26 -10.53 2.19
C ARG A 386 -14.79 -10.05 0.84
N ILE A 387 -16.00 -9.48 0.82
CA ILE A 387 -16.56 -8.86 -0.40
C ILE A 387 -15.67 -7.70 -0.86
N TYR A 388 -15.18 -6.87 0.07
CA TYR A 388 -14.27 -5.77 -0.27
C TYR A 388 -12.92 -6.25 -0.77
N ASN A 389 -12.46 -7.43 -0.31
CA ASN A 389 -11.28 -8.11 -0.83
C ASN A 389 -11.50 -8.80 -2.20
N GLY A 390 -12.73 -8.78 -2.75
CA GLY A 390 -13.08 -9.39 -4.03
C GLY A 390 -13.35 -10.91 -3.97
N GLU A 391 -13.59 -11.45 -2.78
CA GLU A 391 -13.96 -12.86 -2.60
C GLU A 391 -15.45 -13.10 -2.94
N GLU A 392 -15.76 -14.28 -3.46
CA GLU A 392 -17.15 -14.70 -3.66
C GLU A 392 -17.70 -15.32 -2.38
N VAL A 393 -18.59 -14.60 -1.71
CA VAL A 393 -19.27 -15.10 -0.52
C VAL A 393 -20.70 -15.47 -0.87
N LEU A 394 -20.99 -16.78 -0.89
CA LEU A 394 -22.36 -17.29 -0.94
C LEU A 394 -22.91 -17.27 0.49
N GLN A 395 -23.90 -16.42 0.76
CA GLN A 395 -24.64 -16.51 2.02
C GLN A 395 -25.44 -17.82 2.04
N LYS A 396 -25.34 -18.57 3.15
CA LYS A 396 -26.01 -19.87 3.30
C LYS A 396 -27.54 -19.79 3.18
N ASP A 397 -28.12 -18.62 3.45
CA ASP A 397 -29.57 -18.43 3.57
C ASP A 397 -30.17 -17.42 2.54
N ALA A 398 -29.36 -16.79 1.70
CA ALA A 398 -29.83 -15.79 0.72
C ALA A 398 -29.49 -16.18 -0.72
N THR A 399 -30.52 -16.32 -1.55
CA THR A 399 -30.43 -16.46 -3.02
C THR A 399 -29.92 -15.19 -3.72
N GLN A 400 -29.77 -14.07 -3.00
CA GLN A 400 -29.26 -12.81 -3.56
C GLN A 400 -27.77 -12.63 -3.26
N LYS A 401 -26.97 -12.46 -4.32
CA LYS A 401 -25.59 -12.01 -4.23
C LYS A 401 -25.60 -10.52 -3.84
N VAL A 402 -25.04 -10.19 -2.68
CA VAL A 402 -24.86 -8.80 -2.25
C VAL A 402 -23.70 -8.19 -3.04
N ASP A 403 -23.95 -7.12 -3.79
CA ASP A 403 -22.94 -6.41 -4.58
C ASP A 403 -22.15 -5.42 -3.70
N ILE A 404 -20.84 -5.26 -3.97
CA ILE A 404 -19.99 -4.28 -3.30
C ILE A 404 -20.51 -2.85 -3.47
N LYS A 405 -21.14 -2.56 -4.63
CA LYS A 405 -21.67 -1.22 -4.92
C LYS A 405 -22.78 -0.83 -3.95
N GLU A 406 -23.71 -1.76 -3.68
CA GLU A 406 -24.77 -1.53 -2.71
C GLU A 406 -24.23 -1.30 -1.30
N LEU A 407 -23.17 -2.03 -0.90
CA LEU A 407 -22.54 -1.85 0.41
C LEU A 407 -21.81 -0.52 0.54
N ARG A 408 -21.17 -0.06 -0.54
CA ARG A 408 -20.53 1.27 -0.61
C ARG A 408 -21.55 2.39 -0.56
N GLU A 409 -22.69 2.23 -1.25
CA GLU A 409 -23.80 3.18 -1.21
C GLU A 409 -24.45 3.26 0.18
N GLU A 410 -24.71 2.12 0.84
CA GLU A 410 -25.22 2.07 2.22
C GLU A 410 -24.28 2.79 3.21
N ALA A 411 -22.98 2.58 3.06
CA ALA A 411 -22.00 3.15 3.96
C ALA A 411 -21.67 4.62 3.68
N GLY A 412 -21.89 5.10 2.45
CA GLY A 412 -21.62 6.46 1.99
C GLY A 412 -20.13 6.80 1.87
N ARG A 413 -19.40 6.81 3.00
CA ARG A 413 -17.97 7.13 3.07
C ARG A 413 -17.27 6.27 4.11
N GLU A 414 -16.32 5.44 3.66
CA GLU A 414 -15.57 4.47 4.49
C GLU A 414 -14.05 4.65 4.36
N GLY A 415 -13.30 4.13 5.32
CA GLY A 415 -11.83 4.24 5.31
C GLY A 415 -11.29 5.58 5.81
N PHE A 416 -12.14 6.43 6.41
CA PHE A 416 -11.72 7.71 7.04
C PHE A 416 -11.66 7.65 8.57
N SER A 417 -12.13 6.56 9.17
CA SER A 417 -12.10 6.30 10.61
C SER A 417 -11.52 4.92 10.90
N GLY A 418 -11.31 4.60 12.17
CA GLY A 418 -10.76 3.31 12.61
C GLY A 418 -9.26 3.34 12.86
N ILE A 419 -8.67 2.15 12.96
CA ILE A 419 -7.28 1.97 13.36
C ILE A 419 -6.34 2.29 12.19
N SER A 420 -5.40 3.22 12.47
CA SER A 420 -4.39 3.62 11.50
C SER A 420 -3.35 2.52 11.26
N THR A 421 -2.76 2.50 10.06
CA THR A 421 -1.60 1.65 9.74
C THR A 421 -0.44 1.85 10.72
N ARG A 422 -0.22 3.09 11.20
CA ARG A 422 0.83 3.41 12.18
C ARG A 422 0.57 2.72 13.54
N PHE A 423 -0.68 2.64 13.97
CA PHE A 423 -1.05 1.97 15.21
C PHE A 423 -0.70 0.48 15.16
N ILE A 424 -1.05 -0.20 14.06
CA ILE A 424 -0.76 -1.62 13.87
C ILE A 424 0.76 -1.88 13.81
N ILE A 425 1.50 -1.08 13.04
CA ILE A 425 2.96 -1.21 12.96
C ILE A 425 3.60 -1.01 14.33
N LYS A 426 3.19 0.00 15.10
CA LYS A 426 3.70 0.22 16.46
C LYS A 426 3.43 -0.99 17.37
N ALA A 427 2.27 -1.61 17.26
CA ALA A 427 1.94 -2.82 18.03
C ALA A 427 2.80 -4.02 17.60
N ILE A 428 3.05 -4.20 16.29
CA ILE A 428 3.95 -5.26 15.79
C ILE A 428 5.39 -5.00 16.23
N ASP A 429 5.90 -3.77 16.12
CA ASP A 429 7.25 -3.39 16.54
C ASP A 429 7.46 -3.62 18.04
N ASN A 430 6.46 -3.30 18.86
CA ASN A 430 6.49 -3.60 20.30
C ASN A 430 6.53 -5.11 20.54
N ALA A 431 5.69 -5.89 19.85
CA ALA A 431 5.69 -7.35 19.97
C ALA A 431 7.03 -7.98 19.52
N LEU A 432 7.66 -7.43 18.48
CA LEU A 432 8.99 -7.85 18.01
C LEU A 432 10.08 -7.51 19.03
N SER A 433 9.98 -6.35 19.67
CA SER A 433 10.97 -5.87 20.64
C SER A 433 10.89 -6.59 21.99
N GLU A 434 9.69 -7.02 22.40
CA GLU A 434 9.45 -7.78 23.63
C GLU A 434 9.63 -9.30 23.44
N SER A 435 9.93 -9.76 22.21
CA SER A 435 10.08 -11.18 21.92
C SER A 435 11.36 -11.77 22.53
N GLU A 436 11.21 -12.74 23.43
CA GLU A 436 12.33 -13.47 24.04
C GLU A 436 12.98 -14.50 23.09
N HIS A 437 12.18 -15.09 22.19
CA HIS A 437 12.60 -16.19 21.31
C HIS A 437 12.93 -15.74 19.87
N ASN A 438 13.15 -14.43 19.66
CA ASN A 438 13.39 -13.85 18.32
C ASN A 438 12.32 -14.30 17.29
N CYS A 439 11.07 -14.44 17.74
CA CYS A 439 9.92 -14.78 16.92
C CYS A 439 8.62 -14.19 17.49
N ILE A 440 7.66 -13.88 16.62
CA ILE A 440 6.31 -13.47 17.00
C ILE A 440 5.28 -14.33 16.29
N ASN A 441 4.12 -14.48 16.93
CA ASN A 441 2.97 -15.20 16.38
C ASN A 441 1.68 -14.39 16.56
N SER A 442 0.60 -14.84 15.90
CA SER A 442 -0.71 -14.19 15.92
C SER A 442 -1.25 -13.93 17.33
N ILE A 443 -1.00 -14.82 18.29
CA ILE A 443 -1.52 -14.69 19.66
C ILE A 443 -0.83 -13.54 20.39
N ILE A 444 0.50 -13.46 20.29
CA ILE A 444 1.28 -12.37 20.89
C ILE A 444 0.84 -11.03 20.29
N VAL A 445 0.73 -10.95 18.95
CA VAL A 445 0.33 -9.71 18.28
C VAL A 445 -1.10 -9.29 18.68
N LEU A 446 -2.04 -10.22 18.79
CA LEU A 446 -3.41 -9.91 19.24
C LEU A 446 -3.46 -9.41 20.69
N ASP A 447 -2.64 -9.98 21.59
CA ASP A 447 -2.53 -9.50 22.97
C ASP A 447 -1.90 -8.10 23.03
N THR A 448 -0.82 -7.86 22.28
CA THR A 448 -0.18 -6.54 22.17
C THR A 448 -1.12 -5.50 21.57
N LEU A 449 -1.93 -5.86 20.57
CA LEU A 449 -2.98 -5.00 20.03
C LEU A 449 -4.04 -4.68 21.09
N ALA A 450 -4.53 -5.67 21.84
CA ALA A 450 -5.51 -5.46 22.90
C ALA A 450 -4.96 -4.54 24.02
N LYS A 451 -3.71 -4.73 24.43
CA LYS A 451 -3.00 -3.83 25.36
C LYS A 451 -2.91 -2.41 24.80
N SER A 452 -2.53 -2.26 23.54
CA SER A 452 -2.41 -0.96 22.86
C SER A 452 -3.76 -0.23 22.76
N VAL A 453 -4.86 -0.96 22.51
CA VAL A 453 -6.22 -0.40 22.48
C VAL A 453 -6.61 0.11 23.87
N ARG A 454 -6.35 -0.66 24.95
CA ARG A 454 -6.65 -0.22 26.33
C ARG A 454 -5.91 1.06 26.72
N ALA A 455 -4.66 1.17 26.28
CA ALA A 455 -3.79 2.32 26.54
C ALA A 455 -4.04 3.54 25.63
N SER A 456 -4.92 3.43 24.63
CA SER A 456 -5.18 4.53 23.69
C SER A 456 -6.04 5.65 24.29
N ASP A 457 -5.91 6.87 23.78
CA ASP A 457 -6.65 8.06 24.25
C ASP A 457 -8.01 8.25 23.54
N VAL A 458 -8.72 7.15 23.24
CA VAL A 458 -10.06 7.18 22.64
C VAL A 458 -11.15 7.03 23.70
N SER A 459 -12.42 7.30 23.35
CA SER A 459 -13.55 7.11 24.26
C SER A 459 -13.68 5.66 24.74
N ASP A 460 -14.20 5.45 25.95
CA ASP A 460 -14.38 4.11 26.51
C ASP A 460 -15.32 3.23 25.68
N GLU A 461 -16.31 3.85 25.01
CA GLU A 461 -17.19 3.17 24.06
C GLU A 461 -16.40 2.63 22.86
N GLU A 462 -15.51 3.44 22.28
CA GLU A 462 -14.69 3.02 21.14
C GLU A 462 -13.66 1.97 21.57
N LYS A 463 -13.05 2.10 22.75
CA LYS A 463 -12.18 1.05 23.32
C LYS A 463 -12.91 -0.28 23.43
N LYS A 464 -14.12 -0.26 23.98
CA LYS A 464 -14.94 -1.47 24.15
C LYS A 464 -15.25 -2.10 22.79
N LYS A 465 -15.66 -1.29 21.81
CA LYS A 465 -15.93 -1.74 20.44
C LYS A 465 -14.70 -2.40 19.78
N GLN A 466 -13.54 -1.77 19.87
CA GLN A 466 -12.29 -2.30 19.29
C GLN A 466 -11.83 -3.59 20.00
N LEU A 467 -12.00 -3.68 21.32
CA LEU A 467 -11.72 -4.91 22.08
C LEU A 467 -12.66 -6.04 21.70
N THR A 468 -13.95 -5.76 21.50
CA THR A 468 -14.94 -6.73 20.99
C THR A 468 -14.52 -7.24 19.61
N PHE A 469 -14.05 -6.37 18.71
CA PHE A 469 -13.54 -6.83 17.41
C PHE A 469 -12.35 -7.79 17.55
N LEU A 470 -11.37 -7.48 18.40
CA LEU A 470 -10.23 -8.38 18.63
C LEU A 470 -10.66 -9.73 19.23
N GLN A 471 -11.53 -9.72 20.23
CA GLN A 471 -11.90 -10.91 20.99
C GLN A 471 -12.94 -11.79 20.30
N ASP A 472 -13.98 -11.18 19.71
CA ASP A 472 -15.14 -11.92 19.21
C ASP A 472 -15.13 -12.14 17.70
N VAL A 473 -14.36 -11.33 16.97
CA VAL A 473 -14.30 -11.40 15.50
C VAL A 473 -12.95 -11.95 15.05
N VAL A 474 -11.86 -11.24 15.32
CA VAL A 474 -10.51 -11.61 14.84
C VAL A 474 -10.05 -12.94 15.44
N LYS A 475 -10.22 -13.12 16.75
CA LYS A 475 -9.85 -14.39 17.41
C LYS A 475 -10.65 -15.58 16.89
N LYS A 476 -11.95 -15.42 16.59
CA LYS A 476 -12.77 -16.50 16.00
C LYS A 476 -12.30 -16.84 14.59
N GLU A 477 -11.97 -15.82 13.79
CA GLU A 477 -11.44 -16.04 12.44
C GLU A 477 -10.07 -16.70 12.47
N TYR A 478 -9.18 -16.29 13.38
CA TYR A 478 -7.91 -16.96 13.62
C TYR A 478 -8.10 -18.43 14.00
N ASN A 479 -9.02 -18.72 14.92
CA ASN A 479 -9.35 -20.09 15.32
C ASN A 479 -9.82 -20.94 14.12
N ARG A 480 -10.64 -20.37 13.23
CA ARG A 480 -11.11 -21.05 12.01
C ARG A 480 -9.98 -21.36 11.04
N ILE A 481 -9.05 -20.42 10.85
CA ILE A 481 -7.85 -20.61 10.00
C ILE A 481 -6.96 -21.69 10.62
N LEU A 482 -6.71 -21.58 11.92
CA LEU A 482 -5.85 -22.49 12.65
C LEU A 482 -6.38 -23.93 12.66
N GLU A 483 -7.70 -24.13 12.83
CA GLU A 483 -8.30 -25.46 12.76
C GLU A 483 -8.03 -26.11 11.39
N LYS A 484 -8.26 -25.36 10.29
CA LYS A 484 -7.98 -25.86 8.94
C LYS A 484 -6.52 -26.18 8.71
N GLU A 485 -5.63 -25.30 9.16
CA GLU A 485 -4.19 -25.46 8.98
C GLU A 485 -3.64 -26.65 9.76
N VAL A 486 -4.02 -26.79 11.03
CA VAL A 486 -3.62 -27.92 11.88
C VAL A 486 -4.20 -29.23 11.36
N THR A 487 -5.47 -29.26 10.97
CA THR A 487 -6.07 -30.46 10.36
C THR A 487 -5.35 -30.86 9.07
N LYS A 488 -5.00 -29.90 8.21
CA LYS A 488 -4.27 -30.16 6.97
C LYS A 488 -2.85 -30.67 7.25
N ALA A 489 -2.11 -30.01 8.14
CA ALA A 489 -0.76 -30.43 8.55
C ALA A 489 -0.77 -31.84 9.14
N PHE A 490 -1.80 -32.17 9.93
CA PHE A 490 -1.99 -33.52 10.44
C PHE A 490 -2.20 -34.52 9.29
N ILE A 491 -3.17 -34.29 8.39
CA ILE A 491 -3.45 -35.23 7.29
C ILE A 491 -2.21 -35.49 6.43
N HIS A 492 -1.40 -34.44 6.14
CA HIS A 492 -0.16 -34.61 5.39
C HIS A 492 0.89 -35.43 6.16
N GLY A 493 1.10 -35.14 7.45
CA GLY A 493 1.99 -35.93 8.31
C GLY A 493 1.56 -37.39 8.46
N PHE A 494 0.27 -37.68 8.29
CA PHE A 494 -0.33 -39.02 8.41
C PHE A 494 -0.79 -39.62 7.08
N ARG A 495 -0.20 -39.21 5.96
CA ARG A 495 -0.57 -39.72 4.63
C ARG A 495 -0.49 -41.25 4.54
N GLU A 496 0.54 -41.87 5.11
CA GLU A 496 0.67 -43.34 5.13
C GLU A 496 -0.48 -44.00 5.90
N GLN A 497 -0.93 -43.40 7.01
CA GLN A 497 -2.08 -43.90 7.76
C GLN A 497 -3.39 -43.67 7.00
N ALA A 498 -3.53 -42.54 6.29
CA ALA A 498 -4.68 -42.28 5.43
C ALA A 498 -4.78 -43.31 4.29
N GLU A 499 -3.65 -43.63 3.65
CA GLU A 499 -3.56 -44.66 2.62
C GLU A 499 -3.85 -46.06 3.21
N SER A 500 -3.36 -46.35 4.42
CA SER A 500 -3.69 -47.61 5.11
C SER A 500 -5.18 -47.71 5.45
N LEU A 501 -5.80 -46.64 5.96
CA LEU A 501 -7.24 -46.63 6.26
C LEU A 501 -8.08 -46.76 4.99
N PHE A 502 -7.64 -46.14 3.90
CA PHE A 502 -8.28 -46.24 2.59
C PHE A 502 -8.24 -47.66 2.05
N ASN A 503 -7.06 -48.28 2.02
CA ASN A 503 -6.90 -49.66 1.56
C ASN A 503 -7.68 -50.65 2.44
N ASN A 504 -7.60 -50.49 3.77
CA ASN A 504 -8.37 -51.33 4.70
C ASN A 504 -9.88 -51.16 4.47
N TYR A 505 -10.38 -49.93 4.26
CA TYR A 505 -11.80 -49.71 3.97
C TYR A 505 -12.22 -50.40 2.68
N LEU A 506 -11.40 -50.34 1.62
CA LEU A 506 -11.68 -51.02 0.36
C LEU A 506 -11.75 -52.53 0.54
N ASP A 507 -10.77 -53.12 1.24
CA ASP A 507 -10.73 -54.56 1.50
C ASP A 507 -11.98 -55.02 2.27
N HIS A 508 -12.37 -54.29 3.33
CA HIS A 508 -13.58 -54.58 4.11
C HIS A 508 -14.88 -54.34 3.33
N ALA A 509 -14.94 -53.29 2.50
CA ALA A 509 -16.12 -53.00 1.68
C ALA A 509 -16.31 -54.04 0.58
N GLU A 510 -15.24 -54.46 -0.10
CA GLU A 510 -15.28 -55.51 -1.10
C GLU A 510 -15.72 -56.85 -0.49
N ALA A 511 -15.14 -57.21 0.65
CA ALA A 511 -15.48 -58.42 1.39
C ALA A 511 -16.96 -58.43 1.82
N TYR A 512 -17.49 -57.28 2.26
CA TYR A 512 -18.90 -57.11 2.61
C TYR A 512 -19.84 -57.27 1.41
N VAL A 513 -19.52 -56.62 0.28
CA VAL A 513 -20.36 -56.65 -0.94
C VAL A 513 -20.35 -58.04 -1.57
N ASN A 514 -19.18 -58.66 -1.67
CA ASN A 514 -19.01 -59.97 -2.32
C ASN A 514 -19.31 -61.15 -1.38
N LYS A 515 -19.57 -60.90 -0.08
CA LYS A 515 -19.77 -61.91 0.97
C LYS A 515 -18.59 -62.90 1.06
N VAL A 516 -17.38 -62.37 0.95
CA VAL A 516 -16.13 -63.13 1.02
C VAL A 516 -15.42 -62.80 2.33
N LYS A 517 -14.73 -63.78 2.91
CA LYS A 517 -13.91 -63.55 4.10
C LYS A 517 -12.55 -62.97 3.73
N LEU A 518 -12.07 -62.03 4.53
CA LEU A 518 -10.73 -61.46 4.39
C LEU A 518 -9.70 -62.42 4.95
N LYS A 519 -8.54 -62.51 4.31
CA LYS A 519 -7.41 -63.25 4.84
C LYS A 519 -6.44 -62.29 5.50
N ASP A 520 -6.22 -62.46 6.80
CA ASP A 520 -5.21 -61.70 7.52
C ASP A 520 -3.82 -62.02 6.95
N ARG A 521 -3.07 -60.99 6.56
CA ARG A 521 -1.74 -61.14 5.94
C ARG A 521 -0.68 -61.68 6.89
N ASN A 522 -0.86 -61.52 8.20
CA ASN A 522 0.11 -61.86 9.22
C ASN A 522 -0.21 -63.20 9.89
N THR A 523 -1.49 -63.54 10.09
CA THR A 523 -1.91 -64.79 10.75
C THR A 523 -2.47 -65.83 9.79
N GLY A 524 -2.90 -65.43 8.58
CA GLY A 524 -3.52 -66.30 7.58
C GLY A 524 -4.96 -66.71 7.92
N GLU A 525 -5.53 -66.17 9.00
CA GLU A 525 -6.89 -66.45 9.45
C GLU A 525 -7.94 -65.79 8.55
N GLU A 526 -9.10 -66.45 8.41
CA GLU A 526 -10.25 -65.92 7.69
C GLU A 526 -11.10 -65.07 8.62
N LEU A 527 -11.11 -63.76 8.39
CA LEU A 527 -11.84 -62.76 9.16
C LEU A 527 -13.11 -62.34 8.41
N ASP A 528 -14.20 -62.19 9.15
CA ASP A 528 -15.42 -61.56 8.63
C ASP A 528 -15.20 -60.04 8.45
N PRO A 529 -15.91 -59.37 7.52
CA PRO A 529 -15.78 -57.93 7.31
C PRO A 529 -16.11 -57.15 8.59
N ASP A 530 -15.26 -56.20 8.99
CA ASP A 530 -15.50 -55.37 10.18
C ASP A 530 -16.54 -54.28 9.85
N GLU A 531 -17.81 -54.60 10.10
CA GLU A 531 -18.91 -53.66 9.89
C GLU A 531 -18.83 -52.43 10.81
N TYR A 532 -18.28 -52.56 12.02
CA TYR A 532 -18.10 -51.43 12.94
C TYR A 532 -17.06 -50.45 12.41
N PHE A 533 -15.96 -50.96 11.86
CA PHE A 533 -14.95 -50.13 11.20
C PHE A 533 -15.51 -49.39 9.99
N LEU A 534 -16.27 -50.06 9.13
CA LEU A 534 -16.93 -49.44 7.97
C LEU A 534 -17.90 -48.33 8.39
N GLU A 535 -18.77 -48.61 9.36
CA GLU A 535 -19.73 -47.63 9.90
C GLU A 535 -19.03 -46.41 10.52
N SER A 536 -17.89 -46.60 11.18
CA SER A 536 -17.14 -45.50 11.80
C SER A 536 -16.58 -44.48 10.80
N ILE A 537 -16.30 -44.89 9.55
CA ILE A 537 -15.88 -44.01 8.46
C ILE A 537 -17.13 -43.38 7.80
N GLU A 538 -18.14 -44.19 7.51
CA GLU A 538 -19.39 -43.76 6.86
C GLU A 538 -20.16 -42.72 7.69
N ALA A 539 -20.14 -42.85 9.01
CA ALA A 539 -20.75 -41.90 9.94
C ALA A 539 -20.14 -40.49 9.84
N GLN A 540 -18.88 -40.34 9.40
CA GLN A 540 -18.26 -39.02 9.20
C GLN A 540 -18.87 -38.24 8.02
N LEU A 541 -19.54 -38.95 7.11
CA LEU A 541 -20.34 -38.35 6.04
C LEU A 541 -21.82 -38.19 6.43
N GLY A 542 -22.19 -38.55 7.67
CA GLY A 542 -23.59 -38.58 8.11
C GLY A 542 -24.39 -39.74 7.51
N LEU A 543 -23.73 -40.75 6.94
CA LEU A 543 -24.39 -41.91 6.35
C LEU A 543 -24.67 -42.95 7.44
N THR A 544 -25.91 -43.43 7.51
CA THR A 544 -26.34 -44.47 8.46
C THR A 544 -27.28 -45.47 7.81
N GLY A 545 -27.31 -46.70 8.33
CA GLY A 545 -28.27 -47.74 7.91
C GLY A 545 -28.18 -48.11 6.43
N SER A 546 -29.27 -47.88 5.69
CA SER A 546 -29.37 -48.24 4.26
C SER A 546 -28.46 -47.40 3.37
N ALA A 547 -28.25 -46.12 3.70
CA ALA A 547 -27.39 -45.22 2.93
C ALA A 547 -25.92 -45.64 2.99
N ALA A 548 -25.47 -46.11 4.15
CA ALA A 548 -24.14 -46.68 4.36
C ALA A 548 -23.91 -47.92 3.48
N ARG A 549 -24.89 -48.84 3.41
CA ARG A 549 -24.81 -50.03 2.54
C ARG A 549 -24.75 -49.68 1.05
N GLY A 550 -25.50 -48.66 0.64
CA GLY A 550 -25.44 -48.13 -0.73
C GLY A 550 -24.06 -47.57 -1.05
N PHE A 551 -23.50 -46.78 -0.13
CA PHE A 551 -22.16 -46.21 -0.28
C PHE A 551 -21.07 -47.29 -0.43
N ARG A 552 -21.13 -48.39 0.33
CA ARG A 552 -20.21 -49.54 0.17
C ARG A 552 -20.27 -50.14 -1.24
N HIS A 553 -21.48 -50.28 -1.80
CA HIS A 553 -21.68 -50.77 -3.17
C HIS A 553 -21.13 -49.78 -4.20
N ASP A 554 -21.39 -48.48 -4.03
CA ASP A 554 -20.96 -47.43 -4.95
C ASP A 554 -19.43 -47.33 -5.02
N VAL A 555 -18.76 -47.35 -3.86
CA VAL A 555 -17.29 -47.37 -3.75
C VAL A 555 -16.72 -48.59 -4.48
N THR A 556 -17.25 -49.78 -4.20
CA THR A 556 -16.78 -51.04 -4.78
C THR A 556 -17.00 -51.05 -6.30
N ALA A 557 -18.16 -50.60 -6.78
CA ALA A 557 -18.48 -50.50 -8.22
C ALA A 557 -17.55 -49.52 -8.95
N TYR A 558 -17.27 -48.37 -8.33
CA TYR A 558 -16.33 -47.38 -8.85
C TYR A 558 -14.91 -47.93 -8.91
N MET A 559 -14.45 -48.69 -7.90
CA MET A 559 -13.15 -49.37 -7.93
C MET A 559 -13.06 -50.42 -9.05
N PHE A 560 -14.07 -51.26 -9.23
CA PHE A 560 -14.13 -52.22 -10.33
C PHE A 560 -14.10 -51.55 -11.71
N SER A 561 -14.61 -50.33 -11.83
CA SER A 561 -14.55 -49.54 -13.06
C SER A 561 -13.14 -49.01 -13.35
N LEU A 562 -12.37 -48.65 -12.32
CA LEU A 562 -10.99 -48.18 -12.45
C LEU A 562 -10.03 -49.32 -12.78
N LEU A 563 -10.19 -50.47 -12.12
CA LEU A 563 -9.40 -51.69 -12.37
C LEU A 563 -9.58 -52.20 -13.80
N ARG A 564 -10.80 -52.12 -14.36
CA ARG A 564 -11.06 -52.49 -15.78
C ARG A 564 -10.39 -51.58 -16.80
N ASN A 565 -10.02 -50.36 -16.40
CA ASN A 565 -9.39 -49.36 -17.27
C ASN A 565 -7.87 -49.24 -17.05
N ASP A 566 -7.23 -50.25 -16.42
CA ASP A 566 -5.80 -50.28 -16.07
C ASP A 566 -5.30 -49.05 -15.27
N ARG A 567 -6.19 -48.39 -14.52
CA ARG A 567 -5.81 -47.26 -13.65
C ARG A 567 -5.46 -47.76 -12.25
N LYS A 568 -4.37 -47.21 -11.69
CA LYS A 568 -3.99 -47.48 -10.30
C LYS A 568 -5.01 -46.86 -9.35
N ILE A 569 -5.42 -47.63 -8.34
CA ILE A 569 -6.21 -47.14 -7.21
C ILE A 569 -5.26 -46.41 -6.27
N ASP A 570 -5.57 -45.14 -6.01
CA ASP A 570 -4.89 -44.32 -5.02
C ASP A 570 -5.90 -43.68 -4.06
N TYR A 571 -5.39 -43.12 -2.97
CA TYR A 571 -6.18 -42.39 -1.98
C TYR A 571 -6.99 -41.21 -2.57
N HIS A 572 -6.58 -40.68 -3.73
CA HIS A 572 -7.26 -39.59 -4.41
C HIS A 572 -8.31 -40.05 -5.42
N SER A 573 -8.49 -41.37 -5.59
CA SER A 573 -9.31 -41.92 -6.66
C SER A 573 -10.80 -41.67 -6.44
N TYR A 574 -11.27 -41.61 -5.18
CA TYR A 574 -12.68 -41.40 -4.85
C TYR A 574 -12.87 -40.33 -3.77
N GLU A 575 -13.32 -39.14 -4.20
CA GLU A 575 -13.43 -37.95 -3.34
C GLU A 575 -14.32 -38.15 -2.09
N PRO A 576 -15.49 -38.82 -2.15
CA PRO A 576 -16.33 -39.01 -0.97
C PRO A 576 -15.66 -39.86 0.13
N LEU A 577 -14.95 -40.94 -0.24
CA LEU A 577 -14.24 -41.78 0.73
C LEU A 577 -13.01 -41.06 1.31
N LYS A 578 -12.29 -40.32 0.45
CA LYS A 578 -11.22 -39.44 0.90
C LYS A 578 -11.71 -38.46 1.95
N GLU A 579 -12.83 -37.76 1.70
CA GLU A 579 -13.42 -36.81 2.65
C GLU A 579 -13.80 -37.49 3.98
N ALA A 580 -14.36 -38.71 3.92
CA ALA A 580 -14.71 -39.48 5.12
C ALA A 580 -13.47 -39.82 5.97
N ILE A 581 -12.38 -40.24 5.32
CA ILE A 581 -11.12 -40.58 5.98
C ILE A 581 -10.44 -39.33 6.54
N GLU A 582 -10.42 -38.22 5.79
CA GLU A 582 -9.89 -36.94 6.28
C GLU A 582 -10.65 -36.47 7.53
N LYS A 583 -11.98 -36.59 7.54
CA LYS A 583 -12.81 -36.27 8.71
C LYS A 583 -12.56 -37.21 9.89
N LYS A 584 -12.40 -38.52 9.64
CA LYS A 584 -12.06 -39.50 10.69
C LYS A 584 -10.71 -39.21 11.31
N LEU A 585 -9.69 -38.97 10.48
CA LEU A 585 -8.36 -38.59 10.94
C LEU A 585 -8.40 -37.26 11.69
N ALA A 586 -9.14 -36.26 11.19
CA ALA A 586 -9.37 -34.97 11.84
C ALA A 586 -9.94 -35.15 13.26
N PHE A 587 -10.91 -36.05 13.44
CA PHE A 587 -11.47 -36.38 14.74
C PHE A 587 -10.43 -37.02 15.67
N SER A 588 -9.64 -37.98 15.17
CA SER A 588 -8.53 -38.58 15.93
C SER A 588 -7.46 -37.55 16.34
N VAL A 589 -7.24 -36.47 15.56
CA VAL A 589 -6.38 -35.33 15.97
C VAL A 589 -6.93 -34.65 17.21
N LYS A 590 -8.24 -34.40 17.24
CA LYS A 590 -8.88 -33.71 18.37
C LYS A 590 -8.68 -34.50 19.66
N GLU A 591 -8.67 -35.82 19.58
CA GLU A 591 -8.37 -36.70 20.72
C GLU A 591 -6.88 -36.74 21.06
N LEU A 592 -6.00 -36.94 20.08
CA LEU A 592 -4.53 -37.00 20.29
C LEU A 592 -3.98 -35.70 20.88
N SER A 593 -4.43 -34.56 20.37
CA SER A 593 -3.94 -33.25 20.84
C SER A 593 -4.37 -32.97 22.29
N ARG A 594 -5.59 -33.35 22.70
CA ARG A 594 -6.06 -33.26 24.10
C ARG A 594 -5.10 -34.02 25.03
N VAL A 595 -4.70 -35.23 24.64
CA VAL A 595 -3.78 -36.09 25.40
C VAL A 595 -2.36 -35.51 25.45
N ILE A 596 -1.84 -35.02 24.32
CA ILE A 596 -0.47 -34.48 24.20
C ILE A 596 -0.25 -33.22 25.06
N THR A 597 -1.27 -32.37 25.27
CA THR A 597 -1.15 -31.21 26.17
C THR A 597 -1.28 -31.54 27.65
N GLN A 598 -1.94 -32.65 28.03
CA GLN A 598 -2.13 -33.03 29.43
C GLN A 598 -1.02 -33.93 29.97
N ALA A 599 -0.34 -34.70 29.11
CA ALA A 599 0.70 -35.63 29.54
C ALA A 599 2.08 -34.96 29.70
N ARG A 600 2.63 -34.97 30.93
CA ARG A 600 4.04 -34.59 31.21
C ARG A 600 5.06 -35.60 30.66
N VAL A 601 4.62 -36.81 30.32
CA VAL A 601 5.45 -37.90 29.80
C VAL A 601 4.79 -38.38 28.50
N ARG A 602 5.52 -38.30 27.39
CA ARG A 602 5.07 -38.77 26.07
C ARG A 602 5.44 -40.24 25.91
N ASP A 603 4.51 -41.06 25.45
CA ASP A 603 4.86 -42.39 24.91
C ASP A 603 5.66 -42.23 23.60
N SER A 604 6.52 -43.19 23.23
CA SER A 604 7.39 -43.06 22.05
C SER A 604 6.61 -42.80 20.76
N GLU A 605 5.49 -43.50 20.57
CA GLU A 605 4.62 -43.36 19.40
C GLU A 605 3.92 -41.98 19.36
N GLN A 606 3.52 -41.44 20.52
CA GLN A 606 2.91 -40.11 20.62
C GLN A 606 3.92 -39.00 20.34
N GLY A 607 5.17 -39.19 20.77
CA GLY A 607 6.27 -38.27 20.50
C GLY A 607 6.59 -38.17 19.00
N GLU A 608 6.63 -39.30 18.30
CA GLU A 608 6.85 -39.33 16.85
C GLU A 608 5.73 -38.62 16.08
N LYS A 609 4.47 -38.89 16.44
CA LYS A 609 3.30 -38.24 15.84
C LYS A 609 3.32 -36.71 16.01
N TYR A 610 3.69 -36.24 17.20
CA TYR A 610 3.83 -34.81 17.45
C TYR A 610 4.95 -34.17 16.64
N ASN A 611 6.11 -34.84 16.56
CA ASN A 611 7.26 -34.35 15.81
C ASN A 611 6.97 -34.24 14.31
N GLN A 612 6.28 -35.22 13.72
CA GLN A 612 5.84 -35.16 12.32
C GLN A 612 4.93 -33.95 12.05
N MET A 613 3.98 -33.69 12.96
CA MET A 613 3.12 -32.52 12.86
C MET A 613 3.90 -31.20 12.98
N VAL A 614 4.89 -31.12 13.87
CA VAL A 614 5.76 -29.95 14.02
C VAL A 614 6.58 -29.71 12.74
N GLU A 615 7.12 -30.76 12.12
CA GLU A 615 7.86 -30.66 10.86
C GLU A 615 6.96 -30.16 9.71
N GLU A 616 5.73 -30.66 9.61
CA GLU A 616 4.75 -30.15 8.63
C GLU A 616 4.39 -28.67 8.88
N MET A 617 4.24 -28.25 10.15
CA MET A 617 4.05 -26.83 10.45
C MET A 617 5.30 -25.99 10.10
N LYS A 618 6.51 -26.51 10.28
CA LYS A 618 7.74 -25.83 9.84
C LYS A 618 7.77 -25.65 8.31
N LEU A 619 7.31 -26.65 7.55
CA LEU A 619 7.16 -26.54 6.09
C LEU A 619 6.16 -25.44 5.69
N ASN A 620 5.12 -25.22 6.49
CA ASN A 620 4.18 -24.10 6.32
C ASN A 620 4.73 -22.74 6.76
N GLY A 621 5.99 -22.69 7.23
CA GLY A 621 6.71 -21.46 7.51
C GLY A 621 6.70 -21.03 8.97
N TYR A 622 6.40 -21.92 9.92
CA TYR A 622 6.56 -21.65 11.36
C TYR A 622 7.97 -22.01 11.86
N CYS A 623 8.49 -21.29 12.86
CA CYS A 623 9.64 -21.75 13.64
C CYS A 623 9.22 -22.69 14.79
N GLU A 624 10.18 -23.39 15.40
CA GLU A 624 9.93 -24.38 16.44
C GLU A 624 9.17 -23.82 17.66
N ASP A 625 9.58 -22.65 18.15
CA ASP A 625 8.89 -21.97 19.26
C ASP A 625 7.45 -21.59 18.90
N CYS A 626 7.24 -21.08 17.67
CA CYS A 626 5.91 -20.72 17.19
C CYS A 626 5.00 -21.96 17.05
N CYS A 627 5.51 -23.08 16.52
CA CYS A 627 4.76 -24.34 16.47
C CYS A 627 4.29 -24.76 17.87
N ASN A 628 5.20 -24.75 18.85
CA ASN A 628 4.90 -25.15 20.22
C ASN A 628 3.79 -24.28 20.84
N VAL A 629 3.86 -22.96 20.66
CA VAL A 629 2.87 -22.02 21.19
C VAL A 629 1.51 -22.19 20.52
N VAL A 630 1.50 -22.29 19.18
CA VAL A 630 0.28 -22.39 18.37
C VAL A 630 -0.44 -23.71 18.63
N LEU A 631 0.27 -24.82 18.72
CA LEU A 631 -0.32 -26.14 19.03
C LEU A 631 -0.89 -26.20 20.44
N LYS A 632 -0.18 -25.64 21.43
CA LYS A 632 -0.71 -25.51 22.81
C LYS A 632 -1.97 -24.64 22.84
N TYR A 633 -2.01 -23.58 22.05
CA TYR A 633 -3.19 -22.72 21.95
C TYR A 633 -4.37 -23.42 21.28
N ALA A 634 -4.13 -24.13 20.16
CA ALA A 634 -5.13 -24.93 19.46
C ALA A 634 -5.77 -25.95 20.39
N ALA A 635 -4.94 -26.69 21.14
CA ALA A 635 -5.41 -27.68 22.11
C ALA A 635 -6.36 -27.09 23.16
N ASN A 636 -6.05 -25.88 23.64
CA ASN A 636 -6.81 -25.23 24.71
C ASN A 636 -8.06 -24.47 24.24
N ASN A 637 -8.19 -24.13 22.95
CA ASN A 637 -9.24 -23.22 22.47
C ASN A 637 -10.11 -23.80 21.35
N LEU A 638 -9.62 -24.74 20.54
CA LEU A 638 -10.39 -25.33 19.43
C LEU A 638 -11.15 -26.58 19.86
N TRP A 639 -10.64 -27.32 20.85
CA TRP A 639 -11.16 -28.63 21.25
C TRP A 639 -11.58 -28.67 22.72
N LYS A 640 -12.02 -27.54 23.28
CA LYS A 640 -12.79 -27.53 24.53
C LYS A 640 -14.24 -27.90 24.23
N ASP A 641 -14.77 -28.84 25.01
CA ASP A 641 -16.19 -29.20 25.01
C ASP A 641 -17.08 -28.01 25.36
#